data_AF-G9X0E5-F1
#
_entry.id   AF-G9X0E5-F1
#
_cell.length_a   1.000
_cell.length_b   1.000
_cell.length_c   1.000
_cell.angle_alpha   90.00
_cell.angle_beta   90.00
_cell.angle_gamma   90.00
#
_symmetry.space_group_name_H-M   'P 1'
#
loop_
_entity.id
_entity.type
_entity.pdbx_description
1 polymer ?
#
loop_
_entity_poly.entity_id
_entity_poly.type
_entity_poly.pdbx_seq_one_letter_code
_entity_poly.pdbx_strand_id
1 'polypeptide(L)'
;MSKKINKRKAIVESKKGIYCTLLATGLLLQTCSYPVFADTGSSISNLGSIYALNTSQSDLQILNDRIGKLEAPTQAEDENIVINEHSLNLDVGDEFQLKLLDSDGTDVNNVEWFVRVRVPQDILYTAESFSRLNGVSISINDGLVKAKAQGNAEIWAKKGDALYKCVVNVEKEKDSLVEKKVEEIADKFRHLSSDVDKLMAVHDYLIDNIEYSNEHIVSYAYGALIEGKAVCQGYSQSFQKIIDNLNIEGRTLKGYSVFSGEYHQWNRVKLDDGWYFIDLTWDDLLEDQYRSYKYFLINSDNLGVSHRNWHSYDDEVDGTKYLYYAYKKQGVLANNEEELEQVLKAQINSSNSSNITVSAAIPKSIHSSTIISTIKRITGGNPDFREVNSVRDTFGTYQFYSYEVSRVPYKPQKNVNLIEIKPTNNVNETTTSVMLTFDEDIDDLTVNDIRMDDVHKTAVNKIDNKTYELAFKDMMFQSSKTVPVEVSKRGFNIANSRQNVYINIAKEEKPNVIFKATGTEEGVLENVESGMRYDLGDGVWHDINSSDPVNITTKFHEPIMIIKQSTTDSILHSDVQKILPRETVSPLGIKAVDSVGNKNNGKILYVNRKMEYKKKDAQNWTSCIGKEVTGLSEGEYLVRYKPDGLKLASQAEEVKINVTPENNNSNESNNGNGGSSSPNAPEQSSEEQNKPNPKPDSQKPSQPSEEQNKPSQKPQDSKLDSQKTPEEQKESQKPKQKEEKLSSGASGGGGGGSSSPSKPVQKPAQTPTKTVTQEKVQEKSQISQSYQETSTKEIEVSDIMTVKEAEMTLNNLKDTKQITWSKQAVIKVIQKGIMSGDTNGNFMPKKNVTRAEVAQVIANIIGKKAQTKIEVSDVDNNKWYAKAVQTVLENKIFTQDEKGNFRPESKITRAELFVVIAKLKDIKPLDNTRAKEVLSKYTDLGSIPSWAIGYASALVEKGIVSGEDNKINANDMLTREQLATIFDNAIE
;
A
#
# COMPACT_ATOMS: atom_id res chain seq x y z
N MET A 1 -48.45 -7.20 -23.91
CA MET A 1 -48.77 -6.89 -25.34
C MET A 1 -47.98 -5.65 -25.77
N SER A 2 -47.64 -5.52 -27.06
CA SER A 2 -47.07 -4.34 -27.74
C SER A 2 -45.77 -3.73 -27.17
N LYS A 3 -44.62 -3.83 -27.87
CA LYS A 3 -44.22 -3.07 -29.09
C LYS A 3 -43.84 -1.60 -28.84
N LYS A 4 -42.53 -1.31 -28.86
CA LYS A 4 -41.82 -0.16 -29.50
C LYS A 4 -40.33 -0.57 -29.64
N ILE A 5 -39.49 -0.10 -30.57
CA ILE A 5 -39.66 0.44 -31.93
C ILE A 5 -38.43 -0.04 -32.72
N ASN A 6 -38.52 -0.24 -34.05
CA ASN A 6 -37.44 -0.81 -34.86
C ASN A 6 -36.78 0.25 -35.77
N LYS A 7 -35.44 0.37 -35.74
CA LYS A 7 -34.63 1.01 -36.79
C LYS A 7 -33.25 0.33 -36.89
N ARG A 8 -32.96 -0.24 -38.06
CA ARG A 8 -31.68 -0.86 -38.45
C ARG A 8 -30.94 0.00 -39.48
N LYS A 9 -29.67 -0.37 -39.71
CA LYS A 9 -28.78 -0.07 -40.86
C LYS A 9 -27.89 1.19 -40.76
N ALA A 10 -26.72 1.24 -41.41
CA ALA A 10 -25.72 0.21 -41.81
C ALA A 10 -24.55 0.89 -42.56
N ILE A 11 -23.30 0.49 -42.28
CA ILE A 11 -22.06 0.59 -43.09
C ILE A 11 -21.13 -0.46 -42.47
N VAL A 12 -20.73 -1.55 -43.14
CA VAL A 12 -19.85 -1.74 -44.32
C VAL A 12 -18.36 -1.66 -43.97
N GLU A 13 -17.61 -2.64 -44.48
CA GLU A 13 -16.24 -3.01 -44.08
C GLU A 13 -15.14 -2.07 -44.62
N SER A 14 -13.98 -2.05 -43.96
CA SER A 14 -12.70 -1.85 -44.63
C SER A 14 -11.57 -2.61 -43.93
N LYS A 15 -10.86 -3.51 -44.64
CA LYS A 15 -9.63 -4.16 -44.16
C LYS A 15 -8.39 -3.40 -44.62
N LYS A 16 -7.49 -3.10 -43.67
CA LYS A 16 -6.01 -2.95 -43.76
C LYS A 16 -5.55 -2.31 -42.43
N GLY A 17 -4.57 -2.79 -41.68
CA GLY A 17 -3.65 -3.90 -41.94
C GLY A 17 -2.21 -3.39 -42.14
N ILE A 18 -1.53 -3.10 -41.03
CA ILE A 18 -0.09 -2.78 -40.92
C ILE A 18 0.45 -3.60 -39.73
N TYR A 19 1.74 -3.93 -39.76
CA TYR A 19 2.37 -4.95 -38.91
C TYR A 19 2.77 -4.46 -37.51
N CYS A 20 2.79 -5.39 -36.56
CA CYS A 20 3.62 -5.28 -35.36
C CYS A 20 5.07 -5.64 -35.71
N THR A 21 6.04 -4.98 -35.08
CA THR A 21 7.44 -5.43 -34.97
C THR A 21 7.87 -5.27 -33.52
N LEU A 22 8.49 -6.32 -32.96
CA LEU A 22 8.86 -6.37 -31.55
C LEU A 22 10.12 -5.56 -31.21
N LEU A 23 10.27 -5.35 -29.90
CA LEU A 23 11.49 -5.08 -29.14
C LEU A 23 12.81 -5.45 -29.85
N ALA A 24 13.78 -4.52 -29.78
CA ALA A 24 15.20 -4.83 -29.81
C ALA A 24 15.88 -4.01 -28.71
N THR A 25 16.54 -4.69 -27.77
CA THR A 25 17.42 -4.07 -26.76
C THR A 25 18.79 -3.77 -27.37
N GLY A 26 19.33 -2.57 -27.13
CA GLY A 26 20.66 -2.20 -27.61
C GLY A 26 21.00 -0.73 -27.45
N LEU A 27 22.25 -0.44 -27.04
CA LEU A 27 22.80 0.91 -26.85
C LEU A 27 22.63 1.81 -28.09
N LEU A 28 22.15 3.04 -27.86
CA LEU A 28 22.44 4.20 -28.71
C LEU A 28 22.48 5.48 -27.85
N LEU A 29 23.61 5.70 -27.18
CA LEU A 29 23.87 6.91 -26.37
C LEU A 29 24.20 8.12 -27.27
N GLN A 30 23.18 8.88 -27.68
CA GLN A 30 23.28 10.33 -27.80
C GLN A 30 21.90 11.03 -27.88
N THR A 31 21.81 12.18 -27.20
CA THR A 31 20.81 13.27 -27.35
C THR A 31 19.30 13.00 -27.23
N CYS A 32 18.81 11.79 -26.91
CA CYS A 32 17.38 11.56 -26.67
C CYS A 32 16.80 12.36 -25.50
N SER A 33 15.75 13.14 -25.77
CA SER A 33 14.76 13.61 -24.77
C SER A 33 13.41 13.76 -25.49
N TYR A 34 12.50 12.86 -25.16
CA TYR A 34 11.17 12.67 -25.78
C TYR A 34 10.14 13.68 -25.21
N PRO A 35 8.82 13.63 -25.48
CA PRO A 35 7.99 14.83 -25.42
C PRO A 35 7.82 15.39 -24.00
N VAL A 36 7.90 16.72 -23.93
CA VAL A 36 7.67 17.53 -22.73
C VAL A 36 6.18 17.89 -22.56
N PHE A 37 5.35 17.48 -23.53
CA PHE A 37 3.89 17.58 -23.53
C PHE A 37 3.27 16.20 -23.32
N ALA A 38 2.13 16.15 -22.64
CA ALA A 38 1.44 14.93 -22.25
C ALA A 38 1.20 13.95 -23.41
N ASP A 39 1.50 12.66 -23.20
CA ASP A 39 1.26 11.59 -24.18
C ASP A 39 -0.23 11.22 -24.28
N THR A 40 -0.99 12.12 -24.88
CA THR A 40 -2.36 11.87 -25.31
C THR A 40 -2.33 11.16 -26.66
N GLY A 41 -2.77 9.90 -26.70
CA GLY A 41 -2.78 9.04 -27.91
C GLY A 41 -3.67 9.50 -29.08
N SER A 42 -4.11 10.75 -29.08
CA SER A 42 -4.75 11.44 -30.19
C SER A 42 -3.72 12.24 -30.98
N SER A 43 -3.82 12.22 -32.31
CA SER A 43 -2.91 12.95 -33.22
C SER A 43 -2.70 14.42 -32.82
N ILE A 44 -1.51 14.76 -32.33
CA ILE A 44 -1.11 16.13 -31.98
C ILE A 44 -1.14 16.98 -33.27
N SER A 45 -2.19 17.79 -33.40
CA SER A 45 -2.39 18.70 -34.51
C SER A 45 -2.23 20.14 -34.02
N ASN A 46 -1.41 20.91 -34.74
CA ASN A 46 -1.14 22.33 -34.49
C ASN A 46 -0.68 22.68 -33.06
N LEU A 47 0.55 22.30 -32.70
CA LEU A 47 1.34 23.20 -31.84
C LEU A 47 1.46 24.55 -32.56
N GLY A 48 0.83 25.58 -31.99
CA GLY A 48 0.57 26.82 -32.70
C GLY A 48 1.84 27.60 -33.04
N SER A 49 1.91 28.08 -34.29
CA SER A 49 2.95 29.01 -34.75
C SER A 49 2.81 30.38 -34.07
N ILE A 50 3.35 30.53 -32.87
CA ILE A 50 3.45 31.81 -32.18
C ILE A 50 4.80 32.45 -32.53
N TYR A 51 4.74 33.67 -33.03
CA TYR A 51 5.82 34.44 -33.63
C TYR A 51 7.16 34.44 -32.87
N ALA A 52 8.19 33.89 -33.51
CA ALA A 52 9.60 34.22 -33.26
C ALA A 52 10.13 35.22 -34.32
N LEU A 53 9.43 36.35 -34.49
CA LEU A 53 9.93 37.48 -35.31
C LEU A 53 10.66 38.49 -34.44
N ASN A 54 12.00 38.37 -34.34
CA ASN A 54 12.92 39.48 -34.63
C ASN A 54 14.40 39.07 -34.53
N THR A 55 15.25 39.76 -35.29
CA THR A 55 16.68 39.44 -35.44
C THR A 55 17.55 40.09 -34.37
N SER A 56 17.70 39.41 -33.24
CA SER A 56 18.84 39.51 -32.32
C SER A 56 18.91 38.21 -31.52
N GLN A 57 20.10 37.68 -31.22
CA GLN A 57 20.20 36.60 -30.24
C GLN A 57 19.75 37.16 -28.88
N SER A 58 18.62 36.68 -28.36
CA SER A 58 18.19 36.95 -26.99
C SER A 58 19.10 36.22 -26.01
N ASP A 59 19.20 36.70 -24.78
CA ASP A 59 20.04 36.04 -23.75
C ASP A 59 19.62 34.58 -23.51
N LEU A 60 18.33 34.25 -23.70
CA LEU A 60 17.81 32.88 -23.71
C LEU A 60 18.37 32.05 -24.87
N GLN A 61 18.49 32.60 -26.09
CA GLN A 61 19.10 31.87 -27.21
C GLN A 61 20.61 31.70 -26.99
N ILE A 62 21.32 32.71 -26.48
CA ILE A 62 22.75 32.61 -26.15
C ILE A 62 22.97 31.55 -25.06
N LEU A 63 22.10 31.51 -24.05
CA LEU A 63 22.12 30.50 -23.00
C LEU A 63 21.80 29.11 -23.53
N ASN A 64 20.80 28.96 -24.39
CA ASN A 64 20.45 27.70 -25.04
C ASN A 64 21.58 27.17 -25.93
N ASP A 65 22.13 28.04 -26.79
CA ASP A 65 23.31 27.78 -27.62
C ASP A 65 24.53 27.37 -26.78
N ARG A 66 24.68 27.93 -25.56
CA ARG A 66 25.74 27.57 -24.62
C ARG A 66 25.49 26.20 -23.99
N ILE A 67 24.28 25.92 -23.50
CA ILE A 67 23.89 24.63 -22.95
C ILE A 67 24.03 23.52 -24.02
N GLY A 68 23.67 23.81 -25.27
CA GLY A 68 23.84 22.90 -26.41
C GLY A 68 25.29 22.63 -26.83
N LYS A 69 26.26 23.38 -26.32
CA LYS A 69 27.71 23.20 -26.56
C LYS A 69 28.45 22.55 -25.39
N LEU A 70 27.78 22.27 -24.28
CA LEU A 70 28.35 21.51 -23.17
C LEU A 70 28.45 20.03 -23.57
N GLU A 71 29.63 19.42 -23.41
CA GLU A 71 29.76 17.96 -23.60
C GLU A 71 29.11 17.20 -22.43
N ALA A 72 29.07 17.82 -21.24
CA ALA A 72 28.42 17.29 -20.04
C ALA A 72 28.00 18.45 -19.11
N PRO A 73 26.92 18.33 -18.30
CA PRO A 73 26.41 19.43 -17.47
C PRO A 73 27.43 19.96 -16.45
N THR A 74 28.15 19.04 -15.83
CA THR A 74 29.23 19.23 -14.83
C THR A 74 30.39 20.12 -15.31
N GLN A 75 30.55 20.32 -16.62
CA GLN A 75 31.46 21.34 -17.16
C GLN A 75 31.14 22.76 -16.68
N ALA A 76 29.85 23.06 -16.51
CA ALA A 76 29.35 24.41 -16.27
C ALA A 76 29.01 24.69 -14.82
N GLU A 77 29.13 23.73 -13.90
CA GLU A 77 28.89 23.91 -12.46
C GLU A 77 29.93 24.87 -11.84
N ASP A 78 29.77 25.24 -10.56
CA ASP A 78 30.84 25.87 -9.78
C ASP A 78 31.77 24.79 -9.17
N GLU A 79 32.90 25.16 -8.57
CA GLU A 79 33.74 24.20 -7.84
C GLU A 79 33.19 23.87 -6.44
N ASN A 80 32.41 24.76 -5.84
CA ASN A 80 31.89 24.61 -4.47
C ASN A 80 30.40 24.33 -4.39
N ILE A 81 29.63 24.74 -5.40
CA ILE A 81 28.17 24.58 -5.45
C ILE A 81 27.81 23.30 -6.22
N VAL A 82 26.80 22.58 -5.74
CA VAL A 82 26.16 21.44 -6.43
C VAL A 82 24.64 21.62 -6.49
N ILE A 83 23.97 20.96 -7.43
CA ILE A 83 22.51 20.78 -7.37
C ILE A 83 22.17 19.61 -6.44
N ASN A 84 21.04 19.67 -5.73
CA ASN A 84 20.63 18.58 -4.82
C ASN A 84 20.24 17.29 -5.55
N GLU A 85 19.71 17.39 -6.78
CA GLU A 85 19.39 16.25 -7.65
C GLU A 85 19.76 16.51 -9.11
N HIS A 86 20.31 15.48 -9.78
CA HIS A 86 20.50 15.46 -11.23
C HIS A 86 19.41 14.68 -11.99
N SER A 87 18.62 13.88 -11.28
CA SER A 87 17.54 13.07 -11.82
C SER A 87 16.40 12.94 -10.80
N LEU A 88 15.16 13.07 -11.25
CA LEU A 88 13.94 12.84 -10.48
C LEU A 88 13.01 11.91 -11.25
N ASN A 89 12.42 10.94 -10.55
CA ASN A 89 11.22 10.24 -10.96
C ASN A 89 10.10 10.69 -10.00
N LEU A 90 8.92 11.06 -10.54
CA LEU A 90 7.80 11.63 -9.79
C LEU A 90 6.47 11.04 -10.28
N ASP A 91 5.52 10.82 -9.38
CA ASP A 91 4.11 10.61 -9.75
C ASP A 91 3.47 11.93 -10.23
N VAL A 92 2.44 11.87 -11.09
CA VAL A 92 1.54 13.03 -11.26
C VAL A 92 0.92 13.39 -9.91
N GLY A 93 1.04 14.67 -9.53
CA GLY A 93 0.64 15.19 -8.23
C GLY A 93 1.81 15.42 -7.27
N ASP A 94 2.97 14.79 -7.48
CA ASP A 94 4.15 14.99 -6.62
C ASP A 94 4.76 16.38 -6.77
N GLU A 95 5.41 16.83 -5.69
CA GLU A 95 6.18 18.06 -5.64
C GLU A 95 7.59 17.82 -5.12
N PHE A 96 8.59 18.44 -5.74
CA PHE A 96 9.99 18.34 -5.32
C PHE A 96 10.71 19.69 -5.40
N GLN A 97 11.39 20.08 -4.33
CA GLN A 97 12.20 21.30 -4.28
C GLN A 97 13.63 21.03 -4.76
N LEU A 98 13.91 21.35 -6.03
CA LEU A 98 15.29 21.47 -6.49
C LEU A 98 15.97 22.68 -5.82
N LYS A 99 17.26 22.52 -5.50
CA LYS A 99 18.09 23.55 -4.87
C LYS A 99 19.52 23.47 -5.38
N LEU A 100 20.20 24.61 -5.37
CA LEU A 100 21.66 24.65 -5.37
C LEU A 100 22.16 24.78 -3.93
N LEU A 101 23.20 24.02 -3.58
CA LEU A 101 23.78 23.93 -2.25
C LEU A 101 25.28 24.26 -2.32
N ASP A 102 25.79 25.09 -1.41
CA ASP A 102 27.23 25.37 -1.28
C ASP A 102 27.95 24.19 -0.60
N SER A 103 29.27 24.31 -0.51
CA SER A 103 30.24 23.40 0.11
C SER A 103 30.00 23.09 1.58
N ASP A 104 29.26 23.92 2.30
CA ASP A 104 28.82 23.70 3.69
C ASP A 104 27.39 23.12 3.80
N GLY A 105 26.72 22.92 2.66
CA GLY A 105 25.33 22.43 2.57
C GLY A 105 24.26 23.52 2.65
N THR A 106 24.61 24.81 2.65
CA THR A 106 23.62 25.90 2.70
C THR A 106 22.97 26.20 1.35
N ASP A 107 21.70 26.65 1.39
CA ASP A 107 20.91 27.02 0.22
C ASP A 107 21.51 28.23 -0.52
N VAL A 108 21.89 28.05 -1.78
CA VAL A 108 22.39 29.14 -2.63
C VAL A 108 21.21 29.96 -3.16
N ASN A 109 21.11 31.19 -2.65
CA ASN A 109 20.08 32.17 -3.03
C ASN A 109 20.32 32.77 -4.43
N ASN A 110 19.30 33.39 -5.03
CA ASN A 110 19.35 34.03 -6.36
C ASN A 110 19.83 33.07 -7.47
N VAL A 111 18.96 32.09 -7.79
CA VAL A 111 19.14 31.10 -8.86
C VAL A 111 18.09 31.34 -9.94
N GLU A 112 18.50 31.36 -11.20
CA GLU A 112 17.59 31.48 -12.34
C GLU A 112 17.23 30.08 -12.84
N TRP A 113 15.95 29.77 -12.97
CA TRP A 113 15.46 28.45 -13.37
C TRP A 113 14.88 28.45 -14.79
N PHE A 114 15.22 27.43 -15.56
CA PHE A 114 14.86 27.26 -16.97
C PHE A 114 14.42 25.82 -17.27
N VAL A 115 13.67 25.63 -18.36
CA VAL A 115 13.30 24.31 -18.89
C VAL A 115 13.62 24.25 -20.38
N ARG A 116 14.34 23.21 -20.82
CA ARG A 116 14.74 23.01 -22.21
C ARG A 116 13.82 21.97 -22.89
N VAL A 117 13.33 22.32 -24.08
CA VAL A 117 12.36 21.52 -24.85
C VAL A 117 12.97 21.20 -26.21
N ARG A 118 13.62 20.02 -26.31
CA ARG A 118 14.41 19.64 -27.50
C ARG A 118 13.59 19.47 -28.78
N VAL A 119 12.33 19.05 -28.66
CA VAL A 119 11.42 18.76 -29.79
C VAL A 119 10.21 19.69 -29.69
N PRO A 120 9.80 20.40 -30.77
CA PRO A 120 10.27 20.28 -32.15
C PRO A 120 11.41 21.22 -32.58
N GLN A 121 11.84 22.19 -31.76
CA GLN A 121 12.74 23.28 -32.18
C GLN A 121 13.85 23.65 -31.16
N ASP A 122 14.18 22.75 -30.23
CA ASP A 122 15.22 22.93 -29.20
C ASP A 122 15.23 24.31 -28.52
N ILE A 123 14.14 24.60 -27.78
CA ILE A 123 13.87 25.91 -27.17
C ILE A 123 14.15 25.88 -25.66
N LEU A 124 14.80 26.93 -25.14
CA LEU A 124 14.93 27.17 -23.70
C LEU A 124 13.88 28.19 -23.22
N TYR A 125 13.10 27.80 -22.22
CA TYR A 125 12.09 28.64 -21.56
C TYR A 125 12.56 29.02 -20.15
N THR A 126 12.15 30.19 -19.66
CA THR A 126 12.21 30.46 -18.21
C THR A 126 11.19 29.61 -17.46
N ALA A 127 11.44 29.27 -16.20
CA ALA A 127 10.51 28.51 -15.35
C ALA A 127 9.07 29.08 -15.36
N GLU A 128 8.94 30.41 -15.30
CA GLU A 128 7.64 31.10 -15.36
C GLU A 128 6.97 30.97 -16.73
N SER A 129 7.69 31.17 -17.83
CA SER A 129 7.12 31.08 -19.18
C SER A 129 6.76 29.65 -19.56
N PHE A 130 7.57 28.67 -19.16
CA PHE A 130 7.29 27.25 -19.34
C PHE A 130 6.03 26.82 -18.55
N SER A 131 5.91 27.22 -17.29
CA SER A 131 4.80 26.83 -16.42
C SER A 131 3.43 27.40 -16.84
N ARG A 132 3.42 28.37 -17.77
CA ARG A 132 2.25 28.96 -18.43
C ARG A 132 1.83 28.24 -19.73
N LEU A 133 2.61 27.27 -20.21
CA LEU A 133 2.25 26.46 -21.39
C LEU A 133 1.16 25.44 -21.03
N ASN A 134 0.25 25.18 -21.97
CA ASN A 134 -0.78 24.15 -21.80
C ASN A 134 -0.21 22.75 -22.10
N GLY A 135 -0.61 21.76 -21.30
CA GLY A 135 -0.29 20.34 -21.55
C GLY A 135 1.13 19.89 -21.22
N VAL A 136 1.93 20.69 -20.51
CA VAL A 136 3.28 20.33 -20.05
C VAL A 136 3.27 19.29 -18.93
N SER A 137 4.28 18.42 -18.91
CA SER A 137 4.45 17.36 -17.90
C SER A 137 4.68 17.88 -16.47
N ILE A 138 5.32 19.05 -16.32
CA ILE A 138 5.61 19.68 -15.02
C ILE A 138 5.23 21.17 -15.02
N SER A 139 5.21 21.78 -13.83
CA SER A 139 5.59 23.19 -13.66
C SER A 139 6.81 23.31 -12.74
N ILE A 140 7.52 24.42 -12.85
CA ILE A 140 8.59 24.81 -11.92
C ILE A 140 8.42 26.28 -11.54
N ASN A 141 8.55 26.59 -10.25
CA ASN A 141 8.67 27.95 -9.73
C ASN A 141 9.73 27.98 -8.62
N ASP A 142 10.79 28.77 -8.81
CA ASP A 142 11.97 28.84 -7.92
C ASP A 142 12.44 27.46 -7.37
N GLY A 143 12.74 26.54 -8.28
CA GLY A 143 13.18 25.18 -7.96
C GLY A 143 12.07 24.22 -7.53
N LEU A 144 10.89 24.69 -7.10
CA LEU A 144 9.76 23.83 -6.76
C LEU A 144 9.14 23.26 -8.04
N VAL A 145 9.49 22.02 -8.35
CA VAL A 145 8.91 21.19 -9.40
C VAL A 145 7.59 20.63 -8.91
N LYS A 146 6.55 20.66 -9.75
CA LYS A 146 5.26 19.99 -9.53
C LYS A 146 4.90 19.17 -10.75
N ALA A 147 4.66 17.87 -10.57
CA ALA A 147 4.30 16.94 -11.64
C ALA A 147 2.81 17.08 -12.00
N LYS A 148 2.53 17.24 -13.30
CA LYS A 148 1.19 17.57 -13.84
C LYS A 148 0.62 16.52 -14.80
N ALA A 149 1.48 15.91 -15.60
CA ALA A 149 1.11 14.88 -16.57
C ALA A 149 2.31 14.00 -16.87
N GLN A 150 2.08 12.74 -17.27
CA GLN A 150 3.15 11.83 -17.67
C GLN A 150 3.97 12.45 -18.81
N GLY A 151 5.30 12.36 -18.70
CA GLY A 151 6.25 12.89 -19.67
C GLY A 151 7.54 13.35 -19.01
N ASN A 152 8.55 13.67 -19.82
CA ASN A 152 9.89 13.97 -19.30
C ASN A 152 10.22 15.46 -19.51
N ALA A 153 11.04 16.03 -18.64
CA ALA A 153 11.45 17.42 -18.69
C ALA A 153 12.94 17.58 -18.34
N GLU A 154 13.55 18.63 -18.89
CA GLU A 154 14.96 18.97 -18.66
C GLU A 154 15.07 20.35 -18.03
N ILE A 155 15.38 20.38 -16.73
CA ILE A 155 15.47 21.59 -15.92
C ILE A 155 16.93 22.03 -15.84
N TRP A 156 17.15 23.33 -16.00
CA TRP A 156 18.46 23.95 -15.80
C TRP A 156 18.38 25.06 -14.75
N ALA A 157 19.30 25.03 -13.80
CA ALA A 157 19.55 26.12 -12.86
C ALA A 157 20.77 26.92 -13.33
N LYS A 158 20.74 28.25 -13.18
CA LYS A 158 21.85 29.15 -13.48
C LYS A 158 22.18 30.01 -12.27
N LYS A 159 23.48 30.15 -11.99
CA LYS A 159 24.01 30.95 -10.89
C LYS A 159 25.24 31.74 -11.36
N GLY A 160 25.04 33.03 -11.68
CA GLY A 160 26.05 33.81 -12.38
C GLY A 160 26.32 33.18 -13.74
N ASP A 161 27.58 32.82 -14.01
CA ASP A 161 27.95 32.05 -15.20
C ASP A 161 27.79 30.53 -15.04
N ALA A 162 27.59 30.00 -13.83
CA ALA A 162 27.48 28.55 -13.63
C ALA A 162 26.09 28.00 -14.02
N LEU A 163 26.03 26.77 -14.54
CA LEU A 163 24.83 26.07 -15.00
C LEU A 163 24.80 24.63 -14.47
N TYR A 164 23.63 24.17 -14.03
CA TYR A 164 23.41 22.85 -13.42
C TYR A 164 22.16 22.21 -14.03
N LYS A 165 22.14 20.88 -14.18
CA LYS A 165 21.04 20.14 -14.82
C LYS A 165 20.36 19.17 -13.86
N CYS A 166 19.03 19.14 -13.92
CA CYS A 166 18.20 18.03 -13.45
C CYS A 166 17.33 17.50 -14.61
N VAL A 167 17.22 16.18 -14.75
CA VAL A 167 16.21 15.52 -15.59
C VAL A 167 15.03 15.12 -14.70
N VAL A 168 13.79 15.29 -15.17
CA VAL A 168 12.59 14.85 -14.47
C VAL A 168 11.79 13.92 -15.36
N ASN A 169 11.46 12.73 -14.87
CA ASN A 169 10.51 11.80 -15.47
C ASN A 169 9.22 11.81 -14.63
N VAL A 170 8.06 11.89 -15.26
CA VAL A 170 6.76 11.86 -14.59
C VAL A 170 5.98 10.63 -15.03
N GLU A 171 5.51 9.84 -14.07
CA GLU A 171 4.70 8.62 -14.28
C GLU A 171 3.19 8.89 -14.22
N LYS A 172 2.36 7.90 -14.55
CA LYS A 172 0.89 8.10 -14.64
C LYS A 172 0.22 8.00 -13.27
N GLU A 173 -0.53 9.05 -12.92
CA GLU A 173 -1.45 9.12 -11.78
C GLU A 173 -2.27 7.83 -11.59
N LYS A 174 -2.84 7.30 -12.68
CA LYS A 174 -3.71 6.12 -12.66
C LYS A 174 -3.00 4.82 -12.28
N ASP A 175 -1.75 4.65 -12.71
CA ASP A 175 -1.01 3.40 -12.44
C ASP A 175 -0.53 3.43 -10.98
N SER A 176 -0.03 4.58 -10.52
CA SER A 176 0.30 4.84 -9.11
C SER A 176 -0.90 4.69 -8.14
N LEU A 177 -2.08 5.20 -8.51
CA LEU A 177 -3.32 5.00 -7.74
C LEU A 177 -3.71 3.52 -7.65
N VAL A 178 -3.49 2.73 -8.70
CA VAL A 178 -3.72 1.28 -8.67
C VAL A 178 -2.77 0.60 -7.68
N GLU A 179 -1.45 0.84 -7.75
CA GLU A 179 -0.52 0.14 -6.85
C GLU A 179 -0.76 0.51 -5.38
N LYS A 180 -1.02 1.80 -5.09
CA LYS A 180 -1.37 2.27 -3.73
C LYS A 180 -2.65 1.61 -3.21
N LYS A 181 -3.63 1.33 -4.08
CA LYS A 181 -4.88 0.64 -3.70
C LYS A 181 -4.71 -0.89 -3.60
N VAL A 182 -3.88 -1.48 -4.45
CA VAL A 182 -3.45 -2.89 -4.35
C VAL A 182 -2.78 -3.14 -3.01
N GLU A 183 -1.84 -2.27 -2.63
CA GLU A 183 -1.12 -2.31 -1.36
C GLU A 183 -2.07 -2.15 -0.16
N GLU A 184 -2.98 -1.17 -0.19
CA GLU A 184 -4.02 -0.98 0.84
C GLU A 184 -4.90 -2.24 1.04
N ILE A 185 -5.22 -2.96 -0.04
CA ILE A 185 -6.05 -4.17 0.03
C ILE A 185 -5.23 -5.39 0.46
N ALA A 186 -4.00 -5.54 0.00
CA ALA A 186 -3.09 -6.59 0.43
C ALA A 186 -2.79 -6.48 1.94
N ASP A 187 -2.45 -5.28 2.42
CA ASP A 187 -2.12 -5.02 3.82
C ASP A 187 -3.23 -5.47 4.79
N LYS A 188 -4.52 -5.34 4.41
CA LYS A 188 -5.68 -5.81 5.20
C LYS A 188 -5.68 -7.32 5.48
N PHE A 189 -4.99 -8.12 4.67
CA PHE A 189 -5.03 -9.58 4.72
C PHE A 189 -3.68 -10.25 5.01
N ARG A 190 -2.56 -9.50 5.03
CA ARG A 190 -1.21 -10.05 5.28
C ARG A 190 -1.09 -10.91 6.54
N HIS A 191 -1.82 -10.54 7.59
CA HIS A 191 -1.78 -11.18 8.90
C HIS A 191 -2.59 -12.49 9.00
N LEU A 192 -3.33 -12.88 7.95
CA LEU A 192 -4.08 -14.13 7.93
C LEU A 192 -3.13 -15.34 7.87
N SER A 193 -3.40 -16.35 8.69
CA SER A 193 -2.45 -17.44 9.00
C SER A 193 -2.20 -18.45 7.87
N SER A 194 -2.91 -18.36 6.74
CA SER A 194 -2.71 -19.23 5.57
C SER A 194 -2.99 -18.52 4.26
N ASP A 195 -2.29 -18.90 3.19
CA ASP A 195 -2.48 -18.28 1.87
C ASP A 195 -3.83 -18.61 1.24
N VAL A 196 -4.44 -19.75 1.59
CA VAL A 196 -5.81 -20.07 1.19
C VAL A 196 -6.85 -19.16 1.87
N ASP A 197 -6.62 -18.75 3.13
CA ASP A 197 -7.44 -17.75 3.81
C ASP A 197 -7.27 -16.36 3.17
N LYS A 198 -6.03 -15.97 2.82
CA LYS A 198 -5.75 -14.74 2.08
C LYS A 198 -6.48 -14.72 0.72
N LEU A 199 -6.38 -15.79 -0.06
CA LEU A 199 -7.05 -15.90 -1.37
C LEU A 199 -8.57 -15.79 -1.25
N MET A 200 -9.18 -16.40 -0.22
CA MET A 200 -10.62 -16.29 0.03
C MET A 200 -11.02 -14.87 0.48
N ALA A 201 -10.22 -14.21 1.31
CA ALA A 201 -10.49 -12.84 1.74
C ALA A 201 -10.37 -11.81 0.60
N VAL A 202 -9.37 -11.96 -0.27
CA VAL A 202 -9.22 -11.12 -1.48
C VAL A 202 -10.34 -11.39 -2.49
N HIS A 203 -10.74 -12.65 -2.67
CA HIS A 203 -11.88 -13.03 -3.51
C HIS A 203 -13.17 -12.34 -3.05
N ASP A 204 -13.53 -12.49 -1.78
CA ASP A 204 -14.76 -11.93 -1.21
C ASP A 204 -14.74 -10.41 -1.21
N TYR A 205 -13.58 -9.78 -0.93
CA TYR A 205 -13.43 -8.34 -1.02
C TYR A 205 -13.70 -7.81 -2.43
N LEU A 206 -13.18 -8.46 -3.48
CA LEU A 206 -13.35 -8.00 -4.85
C LEU A 206 -14.78 -8.24 -5.37
N ILE A 207 -15.48 -9.29 -4.93
CA ILE A 207 -16.92 -9.46 -5.22
C ILE A 207 -17.76 -8.41 -4.50
N ASP A 208 -17.46 -8.08 -3.24
CA ASP A 208 -18.20 -7.06 -2.48
C ASP A 208 -18.00 -5.62 -2.97
N ASN A 209 -16.90 -5.33 -3.68
CA ASN A 209 -16.47 -3.96 -4.02
C ASN A 209 -16.43 -3.64 -5.52
N ILE A 210 -16.80 -4.57 -6.42
CA ILE A 210 -16.80 -4.35 -7.87
C ILE A 210 -18.16 -4.73 -8.47
N GLU A 211 -18.72 -3.84 -9.28
CA GLU A 211 -19.91 -4.08 -10.10
C GLU A 211 -19.51 -4.41 -11.55
N TYR A 212 -20.01 -5.53 -12.09
CA TYR A 212 -19.71 -5.90 -13.47
C TYR A 212 -20.35 -4.91 -14.47
N SER A 213 -19.53 -4.19 -15.24
CA SER A 213 -19.99 -3.12 -16.14
C SER A 213 -19.34 -3.17 -17.52
N ASN A 214 -20.17 -3.02 -18.55
CA ASN A 214 -19.75 -2.89 -19.95
C ASN A 214 -19.65 -1.42 -20.41
N GLU A 215 -19.92 -0.43 -19.53
CA GLU A 215 -19.96 0.98 -19.92
C GLU A 215 -18.55 1.60 -20.03
N HIS A 216 -18.02 1.58 -21.25
CA HIS A 216 -16.92 2.44 -21.73
C HIS A 216 -15.57 2.43 -20.97
N ILE A 217 -14.95 1.24 -20.88
CA ILE A 217 -13.50 1.05 -20.65
C ILE A 217 -12.93 1.88 -19.50
N VAL A 218 -13.49 1.67 -18.31
CA VAL A 218 -12.78 2.01 -17.08
C VAL A 218 -11.48 1.17 -17.03
N SER A 219 -10.36 1.80 -16.65
CA SER A 219 -9.03 1.40 -17.15
C SER A 219 -8.46 0.14 -16.45
N TYR A 220 -8.84 -1.06 -16.91
CA TYR A 220 -8.30 -2.34 -16.41
C TYR A 220 -8.40 -2.45 -14.87
N ALA A 221 -7.29 -2.64 -14.15
CA ALA A 221 -7.31 -2.75 -12.69
C ALA A 221 -7.77 -1.44 -11.98
N TYR A 222 -7.56 -0.27 -12.60
CA TYR A 222 -8.07 1.01 -12.08
C TYR A 222 -9.60 1.02 -12.02
N GLY A 223 -10.28 0.43 -13.02
CA GLY A 223 -11.74 0.37 -13.02
C GLY A 223 -12.29 -0.44 -11.85
N ALA A 224 -11.72 -1.62 -11.64
CA ALA A 224 -12.03 -2.47 -10.51
C ALA A 224 -11.73 -1.79 -9.16
N LEU A 225 -10.49 -1.31 -8.94
CA LEU A 225 -10.04 -0.91 -7.61
C LEU A 225 -10.34 0.54 -7.21
N ILE A 226 -10.51 1.46 -8.18
CA ILE A 226 -10.69 2.90 -7.93
C ILE A 226 -12.12 3.35 -8.22
N GLU A 227 -12.74 2.86 -9.30
CA GLU A 227 -14.13 3.22 -9.67
C GLU A 227 -15.17 2.15 -9.29
N GLY A 228 -14.75 0.99 -8.77
CA GLY A 228 -15.63 -0.11 -8.38
C GLY A 228 -16.39 -0.76 -9.54
N LYS A 229 -15.89 -0.66 -10.79
CA LYS A 229 -16.59 -1.10 -12.00
C LYS A 229 -15.64 -1.72 -13.03
N ALA A 230 -15.90 -2.95 -13.47
CA ALA A 230 -15.02 -3.65 -14.39
C ALA A 230 -15.71 -4.68 -15.31
N VAL A 231 -14.99 -5.08 -16.37
CA VAL A 231 -15.19 -6.36 -17.08
C VAL A 231 -14.20 -7.40 -16.57
N CYS A 232 -14.30 -8.66 -17.01
CA CYS A 232 -13.51 -9.79 -16.49
C CYS A 232 -11.99 -9.54 -16.35
N GLN A 233 -11.38 -8.86 -17.32
CA GLN A 233 -9.98 -8.49 -17.25
C GLN A 233 -9.64 -7.59 -16.04
N GLY A 234 -10.53 -6.67 -15.64
CA GLY A 234 -10.31 -5.81 -14.47
C GLY A 234 -10.33 -6.59 -13.15
N TYR A 235 -11.30 -7.50 -12.97
CA TYR A 235 -11.35 -8.41 -11.81
C TYR A 235 -10.05 -9.24 -11.74
N SER A 236 -9.70 -9.92 -12.84
CA SER A 236 -8.58 -10.86 -12.89
C SER A 236 -7.22 -10.18 -12.69
N GLN A 237 -7.00 -9.00 -13.29
CA GLN A 237 -5.77 -8.23 -13.10
C GLN A 237 -5.67 -7.64 -11.69
N SER A 238 -6.78 -7.21 -11.09
CA SER A 238 -6.79 -6.68 -9.72
C SER A 238 -6.52 -7.77 -8.68
N PHE A 239 -7.17 -8.93 -8.84
CA PHE A 239 -6.87 -10.11 -8.03
C PHE A 239 -5.39 -10.49 -8.16
N GLN A 240 -4.86 -10.54 -9.39
CA GLN A 240 -3.45 -10.87 -9.60
C GLN A 240 -2.51 -9.93 -8.84
N LYS A 241 -2.68 -8.62 -9.03
CA LYS A 241 -1.84 -7.61 -8.37
C LYS A 241 -1.88 -7.70 -6.84
N ILE A 242 -3.05 -7.96 -6.26
CA ILE A 242 -3.18 -8.11 -4.80
C ILE A 242 -2.49 -9.38 -4.31
N ILE A 243 -2.61 -10.51 -5.02
CA ILE A 243 -1.94 -11.76 -4.62
C ILE A 243 -0.42 -11.72 -4.86
N ASP A 244 0.05 -11.03 -5.90
CA ASP A 244 1.47 -10.74 -6.13
C ASP A 244 2.02 -9.94 -4.94
N ASN A 245 1.30 -8.90 -4.52
CA ASN A 245 1.67 -8.04 -3.38
C ASN A 245 1.59 -8.78 -2.02
N LEU A 246 0.84 -9.88 -1.93
CA LEU A 246 0.79 -10.81 -0.80
C LEU A 246 1.84 -11.94 -0.86
N ASN A 247 2.67 -11.97 -1.92
CA ASN A 247 3.62 -13.03 -2.28
C ASN A 247 2.99 -14.43 -2.43
N ILE A 248 1.88 -14.52 -3.18
CA ILE A 248 1.25 -15.78 -3.56
C ILE A 248 1.38 -15.97 -5.08
N GLU A 249 2.19 -16.95 -5.49
CA GLU A 249 2.50 -17.19 -6.90
C GLU A 249 1.24 -17.47 -7.74
N GLY A 250 1.04 -16.71 -8.81
CA GLY A 250 -0.11 -16.83 -9.71
C GLY A 250 0.12 -16.22 -11.09
N ARG A 251 -0.91 -16.25 -11.93
CA ARG A 251 -0.96 -15.55 -13.22
C ARG A 251 -2.39 -15.37 -13.74
N THR A 252 -2.62 -14.30 -14.50
CA THR A 252 -3.84 -14.16 -15.32
C THR A 252 -3.77 -15.09 -16.54
N LEU A 253 -4.82 -15.88 -16.75
CA LEU A 253 -5.02 -16.72 -17.94
C LEU A 253 -6.16 -16.17 -18.80
N LYS A 254 -6.11 -16.48 -20.10
CA LYS A 254 -7.08 -16.01 -21.09
C LYS A 254 -7.49 -17.16 -21.99
N GLY A 255 -8.76 -17.16 -22.41
CA GLY A 255 -9.33 -18.19 -23.27
C GLY A 255 -10.75 -17.84 -23.67
N TYR A 256 -11.61 -18.85 -23.82
CA TYR A 256 -12.98 -18.65 -24.28
C TYR A 256 -14.01 -19.36 -23.41
N SER A 257 -15.16 -18.72 -23.20
CA SER A 257 -16.37 -19.36 -22.68
C SER A 257 -16.77 -20.53 -23.59
N VAL A 258 -17.09 -21.68 -23.00
CA VAL A 258 -17.62 -22.84 -23.72
C VAL A 258 -19.00 -22.53 -24.30
N PHE A 259 -19.83 -21.80 -23.53
CA PHE A 259 -21.24 -21.57 -23.82
C PHE A 259 -21.49 -20.42 -24.82
N SER A 260 -20.91 -19.24 -24.58
CA SER A 260 -21.12 -18.09 -25.48
C SER A 260 -20.07 -17.99 -26.59
N GLY A 261 -18.90 -18.61 -26.42
CA GLY A 261 -17.77 -18.46 -27.34
C GLY A 261 -17.06 -17.11 -27.23
N GLU A 262 -17.42 -16.28 -26.25
CA GLU A 262 -16.78 -14.99 -26.00
C GLU A 262 -15.42 -15.17 -25.32
N TYR A 263 -14.56 -14.16 -25.49
CA TYR A 263 -13.23 -14.11 -24.90
C TYR A 263 -13.31 -13.77 -23.41
N HIS A 264 -12.59 -14.51 -22.57
CA HIS A 264 -12.66 -14.38 -21.11
C HIS A 264 -11.29 -14.46 -20.44
N GLN A 265 -11.19 -13.96 -19.20
CA GLN A 265 -9.97 -13.84 -18.43
C GLN A 265 -10.22 -14.13 -16.95
N TRP A 266 -9.36 -14.96 -16.37
CA TRP A 266 -9.44 -15.49 -15.01
C TRP A 266 -8.02 -15.76 -14.48
N ASN A 267 -7.86 -16.30 -13.27
CA ASN A 267 -6.54 -16.52 -12.65
C ASN A 267 -6.22 -18.00 -12.46
N ARG A 268 -4.93 -18.32 -12.44
CA ARG A 268 -4.38 -19.56 -11.86
C ARG A 268 -3.44 -19.18 -10.72
N VAL A 269 -3.52 -19.89 -9.60
CA VAL A 269 -2.75 -19.63 -8.37
C VAL A 269 -2.13 -20.93 -7.86
N LYS A 270 -1.03 -20.81 -7.13
CA LYS A 270 -0.28 -21.94 -6.59
C LYS A 270 -0.41 -22.00 -5.07
N LEU A 271 -0.61 -23.19 -4.54
CA LEU A 271 -0.62 -23.50 -3.11
C LEU A 271 0.29 -24.71 -2.85
N ASP A 272 0.44 -25.11 -1.59
CA ASP A 272 1.44 -26.12 -1.17
C ASP A 272 1.28 -27.52 -1.78
N ASP A 273 0.11 -27.84 -2.35
CA ASP A 273 -0.16 -29.11 -3.04
C ASP A 273 -0.33 -29.02 -4.57
N GLY A 274 -0.24 -27.83 -5.17
CA GLY A 274 -0.36 -27.65 -6.63
C GLY A 274 -1.07 -26.37 -7.06
N TRP A 275 -1.46 -26.33 -8.33
CA TRP A 275 -2.13 -25.19 -8.96
C TRP A 275 -3.65 -25.30 -8.92
N TYR A 276 -4.32 -24.15 -8.85
CA TYR A 276 -5.77 -24.01 -8.82
C TYR A 276 -6.22 -22.84 -9.70
N PHE A 277 -7.43 -22.90 -10.24
CA PHE A 277 -8.05 -21.78 -10.97
C PHE A 277 -9.02 -21.00 -10.06
N ILE A 278 -9.16 -19.70 -10.34
CA ILE A 278 -10.13 -18.78 -9.71
C ILE A 278 -10.70 -17.87 -10.81
N ASP A 279 -12.03 -17.75 -10.88
CA ASP A 279 -12.73 -16.85 -11.81
C ASP A 279 -13.80 -16.03 -11.07
N LEU A 280 -13.37 -14.88 -10.54
CA LEU A 280 -14.22 -14.00 -9.73
C LEU A 280 -15.43 -13.47 -10.50
N THR A 281 -15.32 -13.32 -11.83
CA THR A 281 -16.39 -12.76 -12.66
C THR A 281 -17.55 -13.72 -12.88
N TRP A 282 -17.31 -15.03 -12.81
CA TRP A 282 -18.40 -16.02 -12.86
C TRP A 282 -18.84 -16.50 -11.46
N ASP A 283 -18.19 -16.02 -10.40
CA ASP A 283 -18.66 -16.13 -9.00
C ASP A 283 -19.37 -14.86 -8.48
N ASP A 284 -19.22 -13.71 -9.17
CA ASP A 284 -20.04 -12.50 -8.99
C ASP A 284 -21.44 -12.67 -9.63
N LEU A 285 -22.42 -13.08 -8.81
CA LEU A 285 -23.78 -13.39 -9.22
C LEU A 285 -24.79 -12.32 -8.77
N LEU A 286 -24.91 -11.25 -9.56
CA LEU A 286 -25.76 -10.06 -9.30
C LEU A 286 -27.25 -10.31 -8.92
N GLU A 287 -27.79 -11.52 -9.12
CA GLU A 287 -29.19 -11.87 -8.80
C GLU A 287 -29.36 -12.88 -7.64
N ASP A 288 -28.31 -13.58 -7.19
CA ASP A 288 -28.39 -14.55 -6.08
C ASP A 288 -28.07 -13.89 -4.73
N GLN A 289 -28.65 -14.39 -3.62
CA GLN A 289 -28.48 -13.79 -2.28
C GLN A 289 -27.18 -14.20 -1.56
N TYR A 290 -26.23 -14.80 -2.28
CA TYR A 290 -25.04 -15.46 -1.72
C TYR A 290 -23.84 -15.27 -2.65
N ARG A 291 -22.65 -15.00 -2.10
CA ARG A 291 -21.39 -15.13 -2.86
C ARG A 291 -21.26 -16.55 -3.38
N SER A 292 -20.92 -16.71 -4.65
CA SER A 292 -20.60 -18.02 -5.22
C SER A 292 -19.13 -18.37 -4.96
N TYR A 293 -18.84 -19.67 -4.92
CA TYR A 293 -17.49 -20.24 -4.79
C TYR A 293 -17.38 -21.46 -5.72
N LYS A 294 -17.99 -21.33 -6.89
CA LYS A 294 -18.12 -22.35 -7.93
C LYS A 294 -16.88 -22.36 -8.82
N TYR A 295 -16.20 -21.23 -8.95
CA TYR A 295 -14.91 -21.09 -9.62
C TYR A 295 -13.75 -20.89 -8.66
N PHE A 296 -14.01 -20.56 -7.40
CA PHE A 296 -12.98 -20.45 -6.36
C PHE A 296 -12.27 -21.80 -6.08
N LEU A 297 -10.96 -21.86 -6.40
CA LEU A 297 -10.05 -22.98 -6.16
C LEU A 297 -10.51 -24.31 -6.75
N ILE A 298 -10.67 -24.33 -8.08
CA ILE A 298 -11.01 -25.53 -8.87
C ILE A 298 -9.82 -26.03 -9.72
N ASN A 299 -9.90 -27.26 -10.23
CA ASN A 299 -8.91 -27.88 -11.12
C ASN A 299 -9.27 -27.75 -12.62
N SER A 300 -8.41 -28.25 -13.50
CA SER A 300 -8.57 -28.18 -14.96
C SER A 300 -9.83 -28.90 -15.46
N ASP A 301 -10.15 -30.07 -14.89
CA ASP A 301 -11.36 -30.84 -15.24
C ASP A 301 -12.63 -30.03 -14.97
N ASN A 302 -12.71 -29.41 -13.79
CA ASN A 302 -13.84 -28.56 -13.38
C ASN A 302 -13.95 -27.31 -14.28
N LEU A 303 -12.83 -26.61 -14.49
CA LEU A 303 -12.81 -25.41 -15.31
C LEU A 303 -13.20 -25.71 -16.77
N GLY A 304 -12.68 -26.82 -17.33
CA GLY A 304 -12.88 -27.27 -18.71
C GLY A 304 -14.34 -27.58 -19.10
N VAL A 305 -15.24 -27.71 -18.13
CA VAL A 305 -16.69 -27.81 -18.38
C VAL A 305 -17.26 -26.49 -18.94
N SER A 306 -16.63 -25.36 -18.61
CA SER A 306 -17.15 -24.01 -18.93
C SER A 306 -16.15 -23.08 -19.63
N HIS A 307 -14.85 -23.41 -19.61
CA HIS A 307 -13.78 -22.70 -20.32
C HIS A 307 -13.05 -23.62 -21.30
N ARG A 308 -12.38 -23.02 -22.29
CA ARG A 308 -11.54 -23.75 -23.26
C ARG A 308 -10.44 -22.86 -23.84
N ASN A 309 -9.45 -23.52 -24.46
CA ASN A 309 -8.37 -22.90 -25.24
C ASN A 309 -7.53 -21.88 -24.42
N TRP A 310 -7.30 -22.16 -23.14
CA TRP A 310 -6.26 -21.48 -22.35
C TRP A 310 -4.91 -22.18 -22.56
N HIS A 311 -3.84 -21.56 -22.05
CA HIS A 311 -2.50 -22.16 -22.01
C HIS A 311 -2.18 -22.59 -20.58
N SER A 312 -1.77 -23.85 -20.40
CA SER A 312 -1.11 -24.36 -19.19
C SER A 312 0.36 -24.60 -19.51
N TYR A 313 1.24 -24.48 -18.50
CA TYR A 313 2.64 -24.90 -18.61
C TYR A 313 2.82 -26.36 -18.16
N ASP A 314 3.84 -27.05 -18.67
CA ASP A 314 4.04 -28.50 -18.48
C ASP A 314 4.30 -28.92 -17.01
N ASP A 315 4.68 -27.97 -16.15
CA ASP A 315 4.93 -28.14 -14.72
C ASP A 315 3.71 -27.81 -13.83
N GLU A 316 2.62 -27.28 -14.39
CA GLU A 316 1.44 -26.86 -13.62
C GLU A 316 0.45 -28.00 -13.34
N VAL A 317 0.85 -28.91 -12.46
CA VAL A 317 -0.02 -29.96 -11.90
C VAL A 317 -1.11 -29.34 -11.01
N ASP A 318 -2.36 -29.78 -11.18
CA ASP A 318 -3.48 -29.32 -10.36
C ASP A 318 -3.41 -29.86 -8.91
N GLY A 319 -3.70 -28.99 -7.94
CA GLY A 319 -3.91 -29.37 -6.56
C GLY A 319 -5.29 -29.99 -6.31
N THR A 320 -5.47 -30.61 -5.14
CA THR A 320 -6.72 -31.30 -4.73
C THR A 320 -7.17 -31.00 -3.30
N LYS A 321 -6.24 -30.63 -2.40
CA LYS A 321 -6.45 -30.34 -0.97
C LYS A 321 -7.52 -29.27 -0.73
N TYR A 322 -7.48 -28.19 -1.51
CA TYR A 322 -8.30 -26.99 -1.34
C TYR A 322 -9.56 -26.95 -2.22
N LEU A 323 -9.86 -28.02 -2.97
CA LEU A 323 -11.15 -28.13 -3.67
C LEU A 323 -12.30 -27.96 -2.67
N TYR A 324 -13.28 -27.11 -3.01
CA TYR A 324 -14.43 -26.75 -2.17
C TYR A 324 -14.07 -26.07 -0.82
N TYR A 325 -12.91 -25.39 -0.71
CA TYR A 325 -12.44 -24.77 0.54
C TYR A 325 -13.47 -23.86 1.21
N ALA A 326 -14.12 -22.96 0.48
CA ALA A 326 -15.10 -22.03 1.03
C ALA A 326 -16.28 -22.77 1.70
N TYR A 327 -16.82 -23.81 1.06
CA TYR A 327 -17.90 -24.63 1.61
C TYR A 327 -17.47 -25.41 2.87
N LYS A 328 -16.18 -25.80 2.96
CA LYS A 328 -15.58 -26.37 4.19
C LYS A 328 -15.47 -25.30 5.30
N LYS A 329 -14.90 -24.13 4.98
CA LYS A 329 -14.68 -23.00 5.91
C LYS A 329 -16.00 -22.45 6.49
N GLN A 330 -17.06 -22.45 5.69
CA GLN A 330 -18.43 -22.07 6.08
C GLN A 330 -19.21 -23.16 6.84
N GLY A 331 -18.68 -24.39 6.95
CA GLY A 331 -19.36 -25.50 7.63
C GLY A 331 -20.58 -26.05 6.90
N VAL A 332 -20.66 -25.89 5.57
CA VAL A 332 -21.81 -26.34 4.74
C VAL A 332 -21.49 -27.53 3.83
N LEU A 333 -20.23 -27.94 3.67
CA LEU A 333 -19.87 -29.17 2.96
C LEU A 333 -20.18 -30.41 3.81
N ALA A 334 -20.82 -31.41 3.20
CA ALA A 334 -21.03 -32.73 3.77
C ALA A 334 -20.68 -33.82 2.74
N ASN A 335 -19.80 -34.76 3.11
CA ASN A 335 -19.29 -35.81 2.20
C ASN A 335 -20.23 -37.04 2.13
N ASN A 336 -21.19 -37.16 3.04
CA ASN A 336 -22.11 -38.30 3.18
C ASN A 336 -23.43 -37.88 3.89
N GLU A 337 -24.40 -38.80 4.01
CA GLU A 337 -25.70 -38.49 4.63
C GLU A 337 -25.64 -38.23 6.15
N GLU A 338 -24.61 -38.71 6.85
CA GLU A 338 -24.43 -38.48 8.30
C GLU A 338 -23.92 -37.05 8.56
N GLU A 339 -22.87 -36.64 7.85
CA GLU A 339 -22.39 -35.25 7.83
C GLU A 339 -23.50 -34.29 7.36
N LEU A 340 -24.33 -34.70 6.39
CA LEU A 340 -25.45 -33.89 5.93
C LEU A 340 -26.49 -33.67 7.04
N GLU A 341 -26.81 -34.69 7.84
CA GLU A 341 -27.64 -34.50 9.03
C GLU A 341 -26.98 -33.55 10.02
N GLN A 342 -25.67 -33.66 10.28
CA GLN A 342 -24.95 -32.76 11.19
C GLN A 342 -24.99 -31.29 10.72
N VAL A 343 -24.66 -31.04 9.45
CA VAL A 343 -24.68 -29.70 8.81
C VAL A 343 -26.07 -29.06 8.85
N LEU A 344 -27.11 -29.82 8.50
CA LEU A 344 -28.49 -29.32 8.53
C LEU A 344 -28.99 -29.13 9.96
N LYS A 345 -28.68 -30.06 10.88
CA LYS A 345 -29.09 -30.01 12.29
C LYS A 345 -28.48 -28.82 13.01
N ALA A 346 -27.23 -28.45 12.69
CA ALA A 346 -26.61 -27.23 13.20
C ALA A 346 -27.41 -25.98 12.79
N GLN A 347 -27.69 -25.81 11.50
CA GLN A 347 -28.42 -24.64 10.98
C GLN A 347 -29.90 -24.58 11.41
N ILE A 348 -30.55 -25.74 11.60
CA ILE A 348 -31.91 -25.82 12.15
C ILE A 348 -31.93 -25.47 13.64
N ASN A 349 -30.87 -25.83 14.37
CA ASN A 349 -30.76 -25.57 15.81
C ASN A 349 -30.28 -24.17 16.16
N SER A 350 -29.55 -23.46 15.29
CA SER A 350 -29.13 -22.08 15.54
C SER A 350 -30.27 -21.05 15.47
N SER A 351 -31.53 -21.48 15.26
CA SER A 351 -32.69 -20.59 15.30
C SER A 351 -33.95 -21.25 15.88
N ASN A 352 -34.72 -20.46 16.63
CA ASN A 352 -36.09 -20.81 17.05
C ASN A 352 -37.15 -20.44 16.00
N SER A 353 -36.77 -19.77 14.92
CA SER A 353 -37.72 -19.32 13.91
C SER A 353 -38.50 -20.49 13.29
N SER A 354 -39.75 -20.22 12.95
CA SER A 354 -40.58 -21.08 12.10
C SER A 354 -40.18 -20.98 10.62
N ASN A 355 -39.41 -19.95 10.25
CA ASN A 355 -38.87 -19.70 8.91
C ASN A 355 -37.36 -19.51 9.01
N ILE A 356 -36.58 -20.41 8.41
CA ILE A 356 -35.10 -20.41 8.41
C ILE A 356 -34.60 -20.62 6.98
N THR A 357 -33.35 -20.26 6.70
CA THR A 357 -32.66 -20.73 5.50
C THR A 357 -31.60 -21.75 5.90
N VAL A 358 -31.50 -22.86 5.17
CA VAL A 358 -30.47 -23.88 5.38
C VAL A 358 -29.77 -24.19 4.06
N SER A 359 -28.45 -24.35 4.12
CA SER A 359 -27.59 -24.58 2.96
C SER A 359 -26.70 -25.80 3.14
N ALA A 360 -26.44 -26.55 2.07
CA ALA A 360 -25.52 -27.69 2.07
C ALA A 360 -24.88 -27.90 0.69
N ALA A 361 -23.58 -28.20 0.68
CA ALA A 361 -22.87 -28.76 -0.48
C ALA A 361 -22.72 -30.28 -0.29
N ILE A 362 -23.33 -31.06 -1.19
CA ILE A 362 -23.40 -32.54 -1.12
C ILE A 362 -22.85 -33.18 -2.40
N PRO A 363 -22.37 -34.44 -2.37
CA PRO A 363 -21.91 -35.11 -3.57
C PRO A 363 -23.05 -35.34 -4.56
N LYS A 364 -22.77 -35.31 -5.86
CA LYS A 364 -23.73 -35.59 -6.96
C LYS A 364 -24.33 -37.01 -6.93
N SER A 365 -23.81 -37.89 -6.07
CA SER A 365 -24.38 -39.22 -5.77
C SER A 365 -25.50 -39.19 -4.71
N ILE A 366 -25.62 -38.12 -3.91
CA ILE A 366 -26.71 -37.91 -2.96
C ILE A 366 -27.78 -37.07 -3.64
N HIS A 367 -29.02 -37.57 -3.69
CA HIS A 367 -30.12 -36.87 -4.33
C HIS A 367 -30.65 -35.74 -3.43
N SER A 368 -31.03 -34.59 -4.01
CA SER A 368 -31.50 -33.42 -3.23
C SER A 368 -32.72 -33.68 -2.35
N SER A 369 -33.53 -34.71 -2.66
CA SER A 369 -34.61 -35.16 -1.77
C SER A 369 -34.12 -35.63 -0.41
N THR A 370 -32.87 -36.08 -0.27
CA THR A 370 -32.25 -36.45 1.01
C THR A 370 -32.08 -35.22 1.92
N ILE A 371 -31.84 -34.02 1.37
CA ILE A 371 -31.86 -32.77 2.15
C ILE A 371 -33.26 -32.57 2.74
N ILE A 372 -34.30 -32.66 1.90
CA ILE A 372 -35.70 -32.45 2.29
C ILE A 372 -36.17 -33.49 3.32
N SER A 373 -35.83 -34.78 3.14
CA SER A 373 -36.20 -35.84 4.08
C SER A 373 -35.45 -35.73 5.41
N THR A 374 -34.17 -35.37 5.39
CA THR A 374 -33.34 -35.15 6.58
C THR A 374 -33.84 -33.92 7.37
N ILE A 375 -34.22 -32.82 6.71
CA ILE A 375 -34.85 -31.68 7.38
C ILE A 375 -36.17 -32.10 8.03
N LYS A 376 -37.02 -32.91 7.36
CA LYS A 376 -38.26 -33.44 7.97
C LYS A 376 -37.96 -34.37 9.17
N ARG A 377 -36.91 -35.19 9.11
CA ARG A 377 -36.43 -36.04 10.23
C ARG A 377 -35.99 -35.20 11.43
N ILE A 378 -35.11 -34.22 11.22
CA ILE A 378 -34.59 -33.34 12.29
C ILE A 378 -35.72 -32.52 12.93
N THR A 379 -36.65 -32.01 12.11
CA THR A 379 -37.69 -31.07 12.56
C THR A 379 -38.95 -31.74 13.11
N GLY A 380 -39.11 -33.05 12.93
CA GLY A 380 -40.23 -33.83 13.47
C GLY A 380 -41.61 -33.48 12.88
N GLY A 381 -41.66 -32.88 11.70
CA GLY A 381 -42.90 -32.41 11.10
C GLY A 381 -42.84 -32.22 9.59
N ASN A 382 -43.76 -31.41 9.06
CA ASN A 382 -43.90 -31.18 7.61
C ASN A 382 -43.78 -29.68 7.27
N PRO A 383 -42.56 -29.09 7.35
CA PRO A 383 -42.30 -27.76 6.82
C PRO A 383 -42.54 -27.68 5.30
N ASP A 384 -42.71 -26.45 4.79
CA ASP A 384 -42.65 -26.13 3.36
C ASP A 384 -41.23 -25.71 2.97
N PHE A 385 -40.89 -25.89 1.69
CA PHE A 385 -39.54 -25.67 1.16
C PHE A 385 -39.62 -24.80 -0.10
N ARG A 386 -38.77 -23.78 -0.17
CA ARG A 386 -38.50 -22.98 -1.37
C ARG A 386 -37.00 -22.93 -1.60
N GLU A 387 -36.54 -23.41 -2.74
CA GLU A 387 -35.13 -23.29 -3.12
C GLU A 387 -34.84 -21.82 -3.47
N VAL A 388 -33.67 -21.31 -3.06
CA VAL A 388 -33.32 -19.89 -3.18
C VAL A 388 -31.96 -19.60 -3.81
N ASN A 389 -31.14 -20.60 -4.10
CA ASN A 389 -29.98 -20.45 -4.98
C ASN A 389 -30.34 -20.86 -6.41
N SER A 390 -30.03 -20.01 -7.40
CA SER A 390 -30.20 -20.36 -8.81
C SER A 390 -29.10 -21.30 -9.31
N VAL A 391 -27.89 -21.12 -8.77
CA VAL A 391 -26.69 -21.87 -9.14
C VAL A 391 -26.47 -23.06 -8.19
N ARG A 392 -26.58 -24.28 -8.73
CA ARG A 392 -26.42 -25.55 -7.98
C ARG A 392 -25.08 -26.26 -8.15
N ASP A 393 -24.45 -26.17 -9.32
CA ASP A 393 -23.26 -26.97 -9.61
C ASP A 393 -22.00 -26.24 -9.14
N THR A 394 -21.25 -26.81 -8.20
CA THR A 394 -19.96 -26.27 -7.71
C THR A 394 -18.78 -26.59 -8.63
N PHE A 395 -19.09 -27.12 -9.82
CA PHE A 395 -18.25 -28.04 -10.59
C PHE A 395 -17.78 -29.27 -9.82
N GLY A 396 -17.18 -30.20 -10.56
CA GLY A 396 -16.68 -31.47 -10.04
C GLY A 396 -17.77 -32.38 -9.51
N THR A 397 -17.54 -32.90 -8.32
CA THR A 397 -18.29 -34.01 -7.71
C THR A 397 -19.41 -33.56 -6.77
N TYR A 398 -19.59 -32.25 -6.54
CA TYR A 398 -20.53 -31.69 -5.55
C TYR A 398 -21.61 -30.78 -6.17
N GLN A 399 -22.71 -30.59 -5.43
CA GLN A 399 -23.78 -29.65 -5.71
C GLN A 399 -24.18 -28.90 -4.44
N PHE A 400 -24.31 -27.58 -4.56
CA PHE A 400 -24.76 -26.68 -3.50
C PHE A 400 -26.26 -26.42 -3.60
N TYR A 401 -26.93 -26.45 -2.45
CA TYR A 401 -28.35 -26.19 -2.31
C TYR A 401 -28.59 -25.25 -1.14
N SER A 402 -29.55 -24.34 -1.29
CA SER A 402 -30.05 -23.46 -0.24
C SER A 402 -31.57 -23.40 -0.29
N TYR A 403 -32.21 -23.65 0.86
CA TYR A 403 -33.65 -23.72 1.01
C TYR A 403 -34.15 -22.76 2.09
N GLU A 404 -35.04 -21.83 1.72
CA GLU A 404 -36.02 -21.27 2.66
C GLU A 404 -36.93 -22.41 3.14
N VAL A 405 -36.83 -22.75 4.42
CA VAL A 405 -37.65 -23.75 5.10
C VAL A 405 -38.62 -23.03 6.03
N SER A 406 -39.92 -23.15 5.78
CA SER A 406 -40.98 -22.45 6.52
C SER A 406 -41.95 -23.42 7.19
N ARG A 407 -42.72 -22.93 8.17
CA ARG A 407 -43.53 -23.74 9.10
C ARG A 407 -42.72 -24.80 9.88
N VAL A 408 -41.45 -24.56 10.17
CA VAL A 408 -40.65 -25.47 11.01
C VAL A 408 -41.32 -25.56 12.39
N PRO A 409 -41.63 -26.77 12.92
CA PRO A 409 -42.37 -26.92 14.16
C PRO A 409 -41.78 -26.16 15.35
N TYR A 410 -42.69 -25.59 16.15
CA TYR A 410 -42.35 -24.98 17.43
C TYR A 410 -41.90 -26.07 18.41
N LYS A 411 -40.73 -25.86 19.02
CA LYS A 411 -40.19 -26.69 20.10
C LYS A 411 -40.41 -25.92 21.42
N PRO A 412 -40.93 -26.55 22.50
CA PRO A 412 -41.05 -25.90 23.80
C PRO A 412 -39.74 -25.25 24.24
N GLN A 413 -39.82 -24.04 24.80
CA GLN A 413 -38.67 -23.20 25.09
C GLN A 413 -38.37 -23.10 26.59
N LYS A 414 -37.12 -23.32 26.99
CA LYS A 414 -36.57 -22.85 28.27
C LYS A 414 -36.29 -21.34 28.14
N ASN A 415 -36.84 -20.52 29.03
CA ASN A 415 -36.39 -19.12 29.12
C ASN A 415 -35.01 -19.09 29.80
N VAL A 416 -34.06 -18.39 29.20
CA VAL A 416 -32.71 -18.15 29.73
C VAL A 416 -32.32 -16.72 29.40
N ASN A 417 -31.54 -16.07 30.22
CA ASN A 417 -30.97 -14.74 29.97
C ASN A 417 -29.45 -14.84 29.78
N LEU A 418 -28.94 -14.35 28.65
CA LEU A 418 -27.52 -14.06 28.50
C LEU A 418 -27.19 -12.84 29.37
N ILE A 419 -26.46 -13.05 30.46
CA ILE A 419 -26.11 -12.00 31.43
C ILE A 419 -25.06 -11.08 30.81
N GLU A 420 -23.96 -11.66 30.33
CA GLU A 420 -22.81 -10.92 29.83
C GLU A 420 -22.00 -11.75 28.82
N ILE A 421 -21.36 -11.07 27.87
CA ILE A 421 -20.21 -11.58 27.13
C ILE A 421 -18.99 -10.69 27.44
N LYS A 422 -17.83 -11.29 27.72
CA LYS A 422 -16.57 -10.59 28.01
C LYS A 422 -15.39 -11.19 27.23
N PRO A 423 -14.37 -10.40 26.87
CA PRO A 423 -13.08 -10.95 26.46
C PRO A 423 -12.47 -11.77 27.61
N THR A 424 -11.76 -12.84 27.26
CA THR A 424 -11.05 -13.71 28.23
C THR A 424 -9.66 -13.19 28.61
N ASN A 425 -8.99 -12.53 27.67
CA ASN A 425 -7.60 -12.09 27.78
C ASN A 425 -7.49 -10.69 28.42
N ASN A 426 -6.30 -10.33 28.92
CA ASN A 426 -6.09 -9.02 29.55
C ASN A 426 -6.17 -7.86 28.55
N VAL A 427 -6.35 -6.63 29.05
CA VAL A 427 -6.41 -5.40 28.23
C VAL A 427 -5.12 -5.07 27.45
N ASN A 428 -4.02 -5.75 27.75
CA ASN A 428 -2.74 -5.62 27.04
C ASN A 428 -2.52 -6.76 26.03
N GLU A 429 -3.53 -7.61 25.81
CA GLU A 429 -3.43 -8.84 25.01
C GLU A 429 -4.51 -8.86 23.92
N THR A 430 -4.21 -9.48 22.80
CA THR A 430 -5.15 -9.75 21.72
C THR A 430 -6.21 -10.74 22.20
N THR A 431 -7.47 -10.39 22.02
CA THR A 431 -8.62 -11.21 22.44
C THR A 431 -8.83 -12.34 21.44
N THR A 432 -8.61 -13.59 21.87
CA THR A 432 -8.76 -14.81 21.06
C THR A 432 -9.91 -15.71 21.49
N SER A 433 -10.52 -15.43 22.64
CA SER A 433 -11.79 -16.02 23.04
C SER A 433 -12.66 -15.00 23.80
N VAL A 434 -13.96 -15.31 23.90
CA VAL A 434 -14.93 -14.56 24.72
C VAL A 434 -15.70 -15.52 25.62
N MET A 435 -15.91 -15.12 26.86
CA MET A 435 -16.69 -15.85 27.86
C MET A 435 -18.15 -15.37 27.83
N LEU A 436 -19.09 -16.28 27.59
CA LEU A 436 -20.53 -16.07 27.62
C LEU A 436 -21.12 -16.63 28.91
N THR A 437 -21.77 -15.78 29.70
CA THR A 437 -22.35 -16.14 31.00
C THR A 437 -23.87 -16.02 30.95
N PHE A 438 -24.58 -17.12 31.22
CA PHE A 438 -26.04 -17.19 31.24
C PHE A 438 -26.59 -17.25 32.67
N ASP A 439 -27.87 -16.95 32.86
CA ASP A 439 -28.53 -17.17 34.15
C ASP A 439 -28.90 -18.65 34.38
N GLU A 440 -28.86 -19.48 33.34
CA GLU A 440 -29.27 -20.88 33.33
C GLU A 440 -28.60 -21.69 32.20
N ASP A 441 -28.55 -23.02 32.33
CA ASP A 441 -27.90 -23.91 31.35
C ASP A 441 -28.56 -23.85 29.96
N ILE A 442 -27.75 -23.87 28.90
CA ILE A 442 -28.14 -23.78 27.48
C ILE A 442 -28.02 -25.15 26.77
N ASP A 443 -27.49 -26.19 27.44
CA ASP A 443 -27.34 -27.58 26.97
C ASP A 443 -26.71 -27.75 25.57
N ASP A 444 -25.47 -28.25 25.50
CA ASP A 444 -24.85 -28.65 24.21
C ASP A 444 -24.67 -27.48 23.21
N LEU A 445 -24.26 -26.30 23.70
CA LEU A 445 -24.01 -25.08 22.92
C LEU A 445 -22.80 -25.25 21.96
N THR A 446 -22.95 -24.83 20.71
CA THR A 446 -21.95 -25.02 19.63
C THR A 446 -21.54 -23.71 18.96
N VAL A 447 -20.44 -23.74 18.18
CA VAL A 447 -19.99 -22.62 17.32
C VAL A 447 -21.04 -22.17 16.30
N ASN A 448 -22.05 -22.98 16.00
CA ASN A 448 -23.12 -22.67 15.06
C ASN A 448 -24.31 -21.97 15.71
N ASP A 449 -24.51 -22.14 17.03
CA ASP A 449 -25.52 -21.44 17.82
C ASP A 449 -25.09 -19.99 18.16
N ILE A 450 -23.87 -19.57 17.80
CA ILE A 450 -23.32 -18.24 18.07
C ILE A 450 -22.88 -17.56 16.76
N ARG A 451 -23.46 -16.40 16.46
CA ARG A 451 -22.98 -15.49 15.41
C ARG A 451 -21.95 -14.52 16.00
N MET A 452 -20.81 -14.43 15.33
CA MET A 452 -19.78 -13.42 15.52
C MET A 452 -19.14 -13.24 14.15
N ASP A 453 -19.27 -12.05 13.58
CA ASP A 453 -18.83 -11.76 12.22
C ASP A 453 -17.34 -11.36 12.23
N ASP A 454 -16.71 -11.32 11.05
CA ASP A 454 -15.28 -10.99 10.83
C ASP A 454 -14.25 -11.87 11.56
N VAL A 455 -14.63 -13.03 12.12
CA VAL A 455 -13.70 -13.96 12.80
C VAL A 455 -13.94 -15.42 12.41
N HIS A 456 -12.87 -16.21 12.37
CA HIS A 456 -12.97 -17.66 12.24
C HIS A 456 -13.16 -18.31 13.62
N LYS A 457 -14.41 -18.53 14.01
CA LYS A 457 -14.79 -19.30 15.21
C LYS A 457 -14.22 -20.73 15.14
N THR A 458 -13.55 -21.18 16.20
CA THR A 458 -12.86 -22.49 16.24
C THR A 458 -13.52 -23.49 17.18
N ALA A 459 -13.95 -23.08 18.38
CA ALA A 459 -14.54 -23.97 19.37
C ALA A 459 -15.51 -23.25 20.31
N VAL A 460 -16.45 -24.00 20.91
CA VAL A 460 -17.18 -23.57 22.11
C VAL A 460 -16.89 -24.57 23.23
N ASN A 461 -16.25 -24.11 24.30
CA ASN A 461 -15.92 -24.91 25.47
C ASN A 461 -16.94 -24.63 26.58
N LYS A 462 -17.62 -25.65 27.11
CA LYS A 462 -18.47 -25.48 28.30
C LYS A 462 -17.58 -25.51 29.54
N ILE A 463 -17.50 -24.38 30.26
CA ILE A 463 -16.67 -24.22 31.46
C ILE A 463 -17.42 -24.71 32.70
N ASP A 464 -18.70 -24.37 32.82
CA ASP A 464 -19.62 -24.86 33.84
C ASP A 464 -21.06 -24.87 33.31
N ASN A 465 -22.06 -25.09 34.17
CA ASN A 465 -23.49 -25.15 33.79
C ASN A 465 -24.11 -23.80 33.35
N LYS A 466 -23.38 -22.69 33.41
CA LYS A 466 -23.82 -21.33 33.07
C LYS A 466 -22.79 -20.55 32.24
N THR A 467 -21.55 -21.00 32.22
CA THR A 467 -20.41 -20.31 31.61
C THR A 467 -19.82 -21.10 30.44
N TYR A 468 -19.66 -20.45 29.29
CA TYR A 468 -19.09 -21.03 28.06
C TYR A 468 -18.02 -20.10 27.47
N GLU A 469 -16.96 -20.65 26.90
CA GLU A 469 -15.96 -19.90 26.14
C GLU A 469 -16.17 -20.15 24.63
N LEU A 470 -16.30 -19.09 23.83
CA LEU A 470 -16.17 -19.15 22.37
C LEU A 470 -14.75 -18.73 21.97
N ALA A 471 -13.99 -19.64 21.35
CA ALA A 471 -12.67 -19.36 20.79
C ALA A 471 -12.73 -19.03 19.29
N PHE A 472 -11.82 -18.17 18.82
CA PHE A 472 -11.73 -17.74 17.42
C PHE A 472 -10.30 -17.32 17.02
N LYS A 473 -10.04 -17.28 15.72
CA LYS A 473 -8.79 -16.78 15.10
C LYS A 473 -9.07 -16.11 13.75
N ASP A 474 -8.02 -15.80 12.98
CA ASP A 474 -8.10 -15.24 11.61
C ASP A 474 -9.07 -14.04 11.50
N MET A 475 -8.92 -13.04 12.36
CA MET A 475 -9.81 -11.88 12.43
C MET A 475 -9.61 -10.98 11.21
N MET A 476 -10.68 -10.58 10.51
CA MET A 476 -10.63 -9.74 9.30
C MET A 476 -10.45 -8.24 9.60
N PHE A 477 -9.80 -7.91 10.72
CA PHE A 477 -9.56 -6.55 11.19
C PHE A 477 -8.28 -6.47 12.02
N GLN A 478 -7.66 -5.29 12.03
CA GLN A 478 -6.32 -5.06 12.59
C GLN A 478 -6.26 -3.95 13.65
N SER A 479 -7.37 -3.25 13.90
CA SER A 479 -7.57 -2.33 15.03
C SER A 479 -8.43 -2.99 16.11
N SER A 480 -8.29 -2.53 17.37
CA SER A 480 -9.16 -2.97 18.47
C SER A 480 -10.57 -2.41 18.32
N LYS A 481 -11.54 -3.24 17.93
CA LYS A 481 -12.91 -2.81 17.60
C LYS A 481 -13.98 -3.48 18.45
N THR A 482 -15.19 -2.91 18.45
CA THR A 482 -16.36 -3.53 19.08
C THR A 482 -17.09 -4.42 18.08
N VAL A 483 -17.21 -5.72 18.40
CA VAL A 483 -17.86 -6.74 17.56
C VAL A 483 -19.20 -7.17 18.19
N PRO A 484 -20.31 -7.24 17.42
CA PRO A 484 -21.55 -7.83 17.89
C PRO A 484 -21.45 -9.36 17.95
N VAL A 485 -21.82 -9.94 19.09
CA VAL A 485 -21.93 -11.39 19.29
C VAL A 485 -23.38 -11.72 19.65
N GLU A 486 -23.98 -12.70 18.96
CA GLU A 486 -25.39 -13.07 19.11
C GLU A 486 -25.56 -14.58 19.28
N VAL A 487 -26.22 -15.01 20.36
CA VAL A 487 -26.50 -16.42 20.67
C VAL A 487 -27.96 -16.77 20.39
N SER A 488 -28.20 -17.83 19.62
CA SER A 488 -29.55 -18.32 19.31
C SER A 488 -29.55 -19.84 19.23
N LYS A 489 -30.44 -20.49 20.00
CA LYS A 489 -30.51 -21.96 20.10
C LYS A 489 -31.93 -22.50 20.22
N ARG A 490 -32.28 -23.51 19.41
CA ARG A 490 -33.64 -24.05 19.25
C ARG A 490 -34.12 -24.82 20.47
N GLY A 491 -35.17 -24.30 21.11
CA GLY A 491 -35.67 -24.76 22.41
C GLY A 491 -35.23 -23.87 23.57
N PHE A 492 -34.57 -22.74 23.29
CA PHE A 492 -34.21 -21.73 24.28
C PHE A 492 -34.70 -20.35 23.81
N ASN A 493 -35.43 -19.66 24.67
CA ASN A 493 -35.79 -18.26 24.49
C ASN A 493 -34.75 -17.41 25.24
N ILE A 494 -33.73 -16.95 24.51
CA ILE A 494 -32.56 -16.28 25.09
C ILE A 494 -32.80 -14.77 25.14
N ALA A 495 -33.09 -14.25 26.34
CA ALA A 495 -33.14 -12.81 26.59
C ALA A 495 -31.73 -12.20 26.52
N ASN A 496 -31.64 -10.98 25.99
CA ASN A 496 -30.38 -10.27 25.72
C ASN A 496 -29.39 -11.07 24.85
N SER A 497 -29.92 -11.89 23.92
CA SER A 497 -29.19 -12.78 23.01
C SER A 497 -28.00 -12.15 22.28
N ARG A 498 -28.11 -10.87 21.91
CA ARG A 498 -27.07 -10.10 21.22
C ARG A 498 -26.44 -9.06 22.15
N GLN A 499 -25.13 -9.11 22.29
CA GLN A 499 -24.33 -8.14 23.03
C GLN A 499 -23.15 -7.64 22.19
N ASN A 500 -22.67 -6.44 22.49
CA ASN A 500 -21.51 -5.85 21.82
C ASN A 500 -20.27 -6.04 22.71
N VAL A 501 -19.21 -6.65 22.16
CA VAL A 501 -17.99 -7.01 22.89
C VAL A 501 -16.80 -6.25 22.32
N TYR A 502 -16.01 -5.61 23.18
CA TYR A 502 -14.74 -5.00 22.75
C TYR A 502 -13.69 -6.10 22.56
N ILE A 503 -13.21 -6.25 21.33
CA ILE A 503 -12.15 -7.18 20.95
C ILE A 503 -10.85 -6.38 20.90
N ASN A 504 -9.96 -6.64 21.86
CA ASN A 504 -8.67 -5.98 21.89
C ASN A 504 -7.71 -6.63 20.88
N ILE A 505 -6.91 -5.82 20.20
CA ILE A 505 -5.79 -6.22 19.35
C ILE A 505 -4.53 -5.59 19.95
N ALA A 506 -3.67 -6.42 20.53
CA ALA A 506 -2.33 -6.03 20.96
C ALA A 506 -1.32 -6.40 19.88
N LYS A 507 -0.40 -5.47 19.57
CA LYS A 507 0.68 -5.64 18.59
C LYS A 507 2.01 -5.24 19.24
N GLU A 508 3.11 -5.79 18.74
CA GLU A 508 4.43 -5.20 18.94
C GLU A 508 4.51 -3.79 18.33
N GLU A 509 5.39 -2.94 18.87
CA GLU A 509 5.62 -1.59 18.35
C GLU A 509 6.18 -1.63 16.92
N LYS A 510 5.78 -0.63 16.11
CA LYS A 510 6.18 -0.54 14.71
C LYS A 510 7.69 -0.24 14.59
N PRO A 511 8.46 -1.01 13.80
CA PRO A 511 9.88 -0.75 13.59
C PRO A 511 10.17 0.66 13.04
N ASN A 512 11.33 1.20 13.43
CA ASN A 512 11.88 2.47 12.96
C ASN A 512 13.34 2.27 12.47
N VAL A 513 13.51 1.23 11.65
CA VAL A 513 14.76 0.87 10.98
C VAL A 513 15.10 1.91 9.92
N ILE A 514 16.38 2.20 9.72
CA ILE A 514 16.87 3.12 8.70
C ILE A 514 17.71 2.34 7.69
N PHE A 515 17.34 2.37 6.41
CA PHE A 515 18.21 1.88 5.34
C PHE A 515 19.20 2.96 4.92
N LYS A 516 20.47 2.57 4.76
CA LYS A 516 21.51 3.33 4.07
C LYS A 516 22.10 2.51 2.95
N ALA A 517 21.96 2.97 1.71
CA ALA A 517 22.62 2.35 0.57
C ALA A 517 24.16 2.37 0.70
N THR A 518 24.81 1.35 0.13
CA THR A 518 26.27 1.22 0.05
C THR A 518 26.75 0.84 -1.35
N GLY A 519 25.86 0.29 -2.18
CA GLY A 519 26.13 -0.06 -3.57
C GLY A 519 24.97 0.28 -4.50
N THR A 520 24.92 -0.39 -5.64
CA THR A 520 23.87 -0.26 -6.67
C THR A 520 22.60 -1.00 -6.31
N GLU A 521 22.72 -2.06 -5.52
CA GLU A 521 21.63 -2.96 -5.08
C GLU A 521 21.82 -3.37 -3.60
N GLU A 522 22.80 -2.76 -2.91
CA GLU A 522 23.29 -3.13 -1.59
C GLU A 522 23.16 -1.97 -0.58
N GLY A 523 23.02 -2.31 0.71
CA GLY A 523 22.93 -1.32 1.78
C GLY A 523 23.06 -1.91 3.19
N VAL A 524 22.68 -1.12 4.19
CA VAL A 524 22.73 -1.46 5.61
C VAL A 524 21.43 -1.04 6.28
N LEU A 525 20.84 -1.92 7.08
CA LEU A 525 19.74 -1.62 8.00
C LEU A 525 20.31 -1.23 9.38
N GLU A 526 20.12 0.01 9.78
CA GLU A 526 20.43 0.57 11.11
C GLU A 526 19.16 0.71 11.96
N ASN A 527 19.32 0.97 13.27
CA ASN A 527 18.22 1.00 14.25
C ASN A 527 17.41 -0.32 14.32
N VAL A 528 18.06 -1.43 14.01
CA VAL A 528 17.47 -2.78 14.08
C VAL A 528 17.51 -3.33 15.50
N GLU A 529 16.64 -4.31 15.78
CA GLU A 529 16.58 -5.00 17.07
C GLU A 529 16.46 -6.51 16.90
N SER A 530 16.95 -7.24 17.91
CA SER A 530 16.67 -8.67 18.06
C SER A 530 15.15 -8.93 18.10
N GLY A 531 14.70 -9.95 17.37
CA GLY A 531 13.28 -10.28 17.20
C GLY A 531 12.58 -9.46 16.11
N MET A 532 13.28 -8.60 15.37
CA MET A 532 12.78 -8.10 14.09
C MET A 532 13.02 -9.12 12.96
N ARG A 533 12.25 -8.99 11.88
CA ARG A 533 12.51 -9.68 10.61
C ARG A 533 12.41 -8.68 9.46
N TYR A 534 13.15 -8.92 8.39
CA TYR A 534 13.06 -8.13 7.16
C TYR A 534 12.85 -9.02 5.94
N ASP A 535 12.17 -8.49 4.93
CA ASP A 535 11.87 -9.09 3.63
C ASP A 535 12.30 -8.08 2.55
N LEU A 536 12.93 -8.57 1.49
CA LEU A 536 13.55 -7.74 0.46
C LEU A 536 12.61 -7.42 -0.71
N GLY A 537 11.30 -7.63 -0.56
CA GLY A 537 10.31 -7.50 -1.63
C GLY A 537 10.21 -8.76 -2.49
N ASP A 538 10.89 -9.84 -2.11
CA ASP A 538 10.78 -11.18 -2.68
C ASP A 538 9.93 -12.12 -1.79
N GLY A 539 9.43 -11.62 -0.66
CA GLY A 539 8.63 -12.36 0.32
C GLY A 539 9.45 -13.27 1.24
N VAL A 540 10.79 -13.22 1.17
CA VAL A 540 11.68 -14.07 1.96
C VAL A 540 12.06 -13.35 3.26
N TRP A 541 11.39 -13.72 4.35
CA TRP A 541 11.60 -13.11 5.66
C TRP A 541 12.86 -13.65 6.38
N HIS A 542 13.86 -12.78 6.53
CA HIS A 542 15.13 -13.01 7.22
C HIS A 542 15.10 -12.51 8.68
N ASP A 543 15.78 -13.24 9.58
CA ASP A 543 15.70 -13.00 11.02
C ASP A 543 16.81 -12.07 11.56
N ILE A 544 16.42 -10.98 12.22
CA ILE A 544 17.34 -10.08 12.93
C ILE A 544 17.50 -10.57 14.37
N ASN A 545 18.71 -11.01 14.71
CA ASN A 545 19.01 -11.68 15.98
C ASN A 545 19.77 -10.80 16.99
N SER A 546 20.28 -9.64 16.59
CA SER A 546 20.92 -8.65 17.47
C SER A 546 20.52 -7.22 17.09
N SER A 547 21.08 -6.20 17.75
CA SER A 547 20.93 -4.78 17.38
C SER A 547 22.13 -4.25 16.58
N ASP A 548 22.96 -5.14 16.03
CA ASP A 548 24.06 -4.75 15.14
C ASP A 548 23.51 -4.47 13.73
N PRO A 549 24.02 -3.46 12.99
CA PRO A 549 23.50 -3.15 11.66
C PRO A 549 23.61 -4.32 10.67
N VAL A 550 22.52 -4.60 9.95
CA VAL A 550 22.45 -5.73 9.02
C VAL A 550 22.85 -5.28 7.61
N ASN A 551 23.92 -5.87 7.07
CA ASN A 551 24.34 -5.63 5.69
C ASN A 551 23.46 -6.41 4.71
N ILE A 552 22.80 -5.70 3.80
CA ILE A 552 22.04 -6.25 2.67
C ILE A 552 22.98 -6.34 1.47
N THR A 553 23.40 -7.56 1.12
CA THR A 553 24.37 -7.85 0.05
C THR A 553 23.74 -8.55 -1.16
N THR A 554 22.41 -8.45 -1.29
CA THR A 554 21.59 -9.12 -2.30
C THR A 554 20.56 -8.13 -2.81
N LYS A 555 20.28 -8.17 -4.12
CA LYS A 555 19.27 -7.31 -4.74
C LYS A 555 17.91 -7.51 -4.06
N PHE A 556 17.29 -6.39 -3.72
CA PHE A 556 15.90 -6.31 -3.28
C PHE A 556 15.00 -5.83 -4.42
N HIS A 557 13.72 -6.17 -4.35
CA HIS A 557 12.70 -5.89 -5.37
C HIS A 557 11.78 -4.70 -5.04
N GLU A 558 11.92 -4.14 -3.83
CA GLU A 558 11.20 -3.01 -3.24
C GLU A 558 9.67 -3.20 -3.01
N PRO A 559 9.12 -2.67 -1.90
CA PRO A 559 9.81 -2.09 -0.75
C PRO A 559 10.56 -3.13 0.09
N ILE A 560 11.56 -2.71 0.84
CA ILE A 560 12.09 -3.49 1.96
C ILE A 560 11.03 -3.44 3.07
N MET A 561 10.57 -4.60 3.51
CA MET A 561 9.52 -4.79 4.51
C MET A 561 10.16 -5.20 5.84
N ILE A 562 9.78 -4.57 6.96
CA ILE A 562 10.31 -4.89 8.29
C ILE A 562 9.16 -5.04 9.30
N ILE A 563 9.21 -6.09 10.13
CA ILE A 563 8.29 -6.30 11.26
C ILE A 563 9.08 -6.58 12.54
N LYS A 564 8.49 -6.25 13.70
CA LYS A 564 8.85 -6.84 14.99
C LYS A 564 7.98 -8.08 15.18
N GLN A 565 8.58 -9.26 15.32
CA GLN A 565 7.83 -10.45 15.69
C GLN A 565 7.57 -10.47 17.19
N SER A 566 6.29 -10.61 17.53
CA SER A 566 5.89 -11.00 18.88
C SER A 566 6.47 -12.37 19.22
N THR A 567 6.91 -12.49 20.48
CA THR A 567 7.34 -13.75 21.10
C THR A 567 6.28 -14.32 22.07
N THR A 568 5.09 -13.74 22.09
CA THR A 568 3.97 -14.08 22.98
C THR A 568 2.70 -14.32 22.16
N ASP A 569 2.10 -15.51 22.24
CA ASP A 569 0.94 -15.90 21.40
C ASP A 569 -0.27 -14.93 21.49
N SER A 570 -0.41 -14.22 22.60
CA SER A 570 -1.46 -13.23 22.84
C SER A 570 -1.07 -11.78 22.47
N ILE A 571 0.06 -11.57 21.81
CA ILE A 571 0.45 -10.30 21.18
C ILE A 571 0.73 -10.59 19.70
N LEU A 572 0.18 -9.80 18.78
CA LEU A 572 0.43 -9.96 17.34
C LEU A 572 1.78 -9.33 16.95
N HIS A 573 2.31 -9.72 15.81
CA HIS A 573 3.44 -9.02 15.19
C HIS A 573 3.08 -7.54 14.93
N SER A 574 4.09 -6.69 14.82
CA SER A 574 3.89 -5.25 14.57
C SER A 574 3.21 -4.99 13.23
N ASP A 575 2.73 -3.76 13.06
CA ASP A 575 2.52 -3.21 11.72
C ASP A 575 3.84 -3.20 10.93
N VAL A 576 3.74 -3.39 9.62
CA VAL A 576 4.92 -3.43 8.73
C VAL A 576 5.48 -2.02 8.56
N GLN A 577 6.77 -1.84 8.85
CA GLN A 577 7.53 -0.69 8.35
C GLN A 577 7.97 -1.00 6.92
N LYS A 578 7.69 -0.08 6.00
CA LYS A 578 8.08 -0.18 4.59
C LYS A 578 9.14 0.87 4.30
N ILE A 579 10.23 0.46 3.68
CA ILE A 579 11.31 1.34 3.26
C ILE A 579 11.49 1.17 1.76
N LEU A 580 11.39 2.28 1.03
CA LEU A 580 11.71 2.34 -0.39
C LEU A 580 13.07 3.04 -0.54
N PRO A 581 14.13 2.29 -0.89
CA PRO A 581 15.33 2.86 -1.49
C PRO A 581 15.01 3.58 -2.80
N ARG A 582 16.01 4.14 -3.48
CA ARG A 582 15.82 4.91 -4.72
C ARG A 582 16.97 4.68 -5.68
N GLU A 583 16.66 4.32 -6.92
CA GLU A 583 17.66 4.29 -7.99
C GLU A 583 18.26 5.68 -8.27
N THR A 584 19.55 5.72 -8.61
CA THR A 584 20.23 6.92 -9.10
C THR A 584 20.69 6.70 -10.54
N VAL A 585 20.37 7.63 -11.44
CA VAL A 585 20.75 7.55 -12.87
C VAL A 585 22.27 7.70 -13.02
N SER A 586 22.89 6.98 -13.97
CA SER A 586 24.32 7.10 -14.31
C SER A 586 24.77 8.55 -14.55
N PRO A 587 26.04 8.88 -14.26
CA PRO A 587 26.68 10.10 -14.77
C PRO A 587 26.58 10.20 -16.29
N LEU A 588 26.41 11.42 -16.82
CA LEU A 588 26.23 11.64 -18.26
C LEU A 588 27.42 12.40 -18.87
N GLY A 589 28.02 11.81 -19.91
CA GLY A 589 29.03 12.47 -20.76
C GLY A 589 30.46 12.49 -20.22
N ILE A 590 30.77 11.70 -19.18
CA ILE A 590 32.10 11.62 -18.56
C ILE A 590 33.20 11.32 -19.60
N LYS A 591 34.36 11.99 -19.47
CA LYS A 591 35.43 11.95 -20.48
C LYS A 591 36.80 11.73 -19.85
N ALA A 592 37.61 10.86 -20.45
CA ALA A 592 39.03 10.72 -20.08
C ALA A 592 39.93 11.66 -20.88
N VAL A 593 41.07 12.02 -20.29
CA VAL A 593 42.22 12.63 -20.97
C VAL A 593 43.41 11.72 -20.77
N ASP A 594 44.02 11.28 -21.86
CA ASP A 594 45.20 10.41 -21.86
C ASP A 594 46.39 11.00 -21.09
N SER A 595 47.18 10.12 -20.49
CA SER A 595 48.47 10.49 -19.92
C SER A 595 49.48 10.82 -21.03
N VAL A 596 50.44 11.69 -20.73
CA VAL A 596 51.53 12.08 -21.64
C VAL A 596 52.86 11.60 -21.06
N GLY A 597 53.47 10.61 -21.73
CA GLY A 597 54.66 9.89 -21.25
C GLY A 597 54.39 8.98 -20.04
N ASN A 598 55.46 8.46 -19.42
CA ASN A 598 55.39 7.62 -18.22
C ASN A 598 55.12 8.46 -16.95
N LYS A 599 54.07 9.26 -16.97
CA LYS A 599 53.66 10.18 -15.89
C LYS A 599 52.20 9.91 -15.57
N ASN A 600 51.86 9.83 -14.28
CA ASN A 600 50.47 9.78 -13.84
C ASN A 600 49.88 11.19 -13.94
N ASN A 601 49.58 11.64 -15.16
CA ASN A 601 49.08 12.98 -15.47
C ASN A 601 47.76 12.99 -16.27
N GLY A 602 47.23 11.82 -16.60
CA GLY A 602 45.88 11.68 -17.18
C GLY A 602 44.79 12.19 -16.23
N LYS A 603 43.61 12.42 -16.80
CA LYS A 603 42.45 12.98 -16.08
C LYS A 603 41.15 12.25 -16.39
N ILE A 604 40.19 12.38 -15.47
CA ILE A 604 38.76 12.20 -15.76
C ILE A 604 38.12 13.58 -15.62
N LEU A 605 37.39 14.01 -16.64
CA LEU A 605 36.67 15.28 -16.66
C LEU A 605 35.18 15.06 -16.47
N TYR A 606 34.51 16.12 -16.04
CA TYR A 606 33.05 16.26 -15.98
C TYR A 606 32.41 15.46 -14.85
N VAL A 607 33.12 15.35 -13.72
CA VAL A 607 32.63 14.79 -12.46
C VAL A 607 32.13 15.88 -11.50
N ASN A 608 31.52 15.54 -10.37
CA ASN A 608 31.30 16.48 -9.26
C ASN A 608 31.32 15.80 -7.88
N ARG A 609 31.12 16.56 -6.79
CA ARG A 609 31.28 16.08 -5.40
C ARG A 609 30.30 14.98 -4.96
N LYS A 610 29.20 14.73 -5.70
CA LYS A 610 28.29 13.59 -5.49
C LYS A 610 28.75 12.32 -6.21
N MET A 611 29.77 12.41 -7.08
CA MET A 611 30.36 11.27 -7.76
C MET A 611 31.55 10.67 -7.03
N GLU A 612 31.87 9.43 -7.39
CA GLU A 612 33.07 8.70 -7.01
C GLU A 612 33.63 7.93 -8.20
N TYR A 613 34.94 7.66 -8.16
CA TYR A 613 35.68 6.94 -9.21
C TYR A 613 36.57 5.85 -8.62
N LYS A 614 36.91 4.84 -9.43
CA LYS A 614 37.98 3.89 -9.14
C LYS A 614 38.62 3.34 -10.41
N LYS A 615 39.82 2.77 -10.31
CA LYS A 615 40.37 1.94 -11.39
C LYS A 615 39.58 0.62 -11.45
N LYS A 616 39.35 0.07 -12.63
CA LYS A 616 38.42 -1.05 -12.86
C LYS A 616 38.64 -2.25 -11.93
N ASP A 617 39.89 -2.65 -11.72
CA ASP A 617 40.29 -3.78 -10.85
C ASP A 617 40.41 -3.41 -9.36
N ALA A 618 40.23 -2.14 -8.98
CA ALA A 618 40.33 -1.69 -7.60
C ALA A 618 39.07 -2.04 -6.80
N GLN A 619 39.23 -2.31 -5.50
CA GLN A 619 38.10 -2.56 -4.61
C GLN A 619 37.39 -1.24 -4.25
N ASN A 620 38.13 -0.33 -3.62
CA ASN A 620 37.60 0.89 -3.02
C ASN A 620 37.30 2.00 -4.04
N TRP A 621 36.22 2.74 -3.80
CA TRP A 621 35.87 3.98 -4.51
C TRP A 621 36.53 5.20 -3.86
N THR A 622 36.79 6.23 -4.66
CA THR A 622 37.35 7.53 -4.23
C THR A 622 36.38 8.64 -4.62
N SER A 623 35.92 9.46 -3.66
CA SER A 623 35.05 10.61 -3.97
C SER A 623 35.75 11.62 -4.88
N CYS A 624 35.03 12.13 -5.88
CA CYS A 624 35.45 13.27 -6.68
C CYS A 624 35.37 14.56 -5.85
N ILE A 625 36.31 15.48 -6.04
CA ILE A 625 36.45 16.70 -5.20
C ILE A 625 35.97 17.97 -5.93
N GLY A 626 35.93 17.95 -7.26
CA GLY A 626 35.50 19.05 -8.11
C GLY A 626 35.12 18.54 -9.52
N LYS A 627 35.31 19.37 -10.54
CA LYS A 627 34.87 19.13 -11.94
C LYS A 627 35.74 18.13 -12.71
N GLU A 628 36.95 17.87 -12.23
CA GLU A 628 37.88 16.90 -12.79
C GLU A 628 38.63 16.13 -11.68
N VAL A 629 39.06 14.91 -12.01
CA VAL A 629 40.04 14.11 -11.27
C VAL A 629 41.36 14.20 -12.04
N THR A 630 42.46 14.49 -11.34
CA THR A 630 43.79 14.65 -11.94
C THR A 630 44.80 13.67 -11.34
N GLY A 631 45.92 13.47 -12.03
CA GLY A 631 47.04 12.69 -11.51
C GLY A 631 46.89 11.18 -11.71
N LEU A 632 46.13 10.76 -12.72
CA LEU A 632 45.78 9.36 -12.94
C LEU A 632 46.80 8.63 -13.83
N SER A 633 46.99 7.34 -13.54
CA SER A 633 47.77 6.40 -14.38
C SER A 633 46.96 5.97 -15.61
N GLU A 634 47.62 5.34 -16.60
CA GLU A 634 46.92 4.62 -17.66
C GLU A 634 46.00 3.50 -17.10
N GLY A 635 44.97 3.14 -17.87
CA GLY A 635 44.06 2.04 -17.57
C GLY A 635 42.58 2.43 -17.69
N GLU A 636 41.72 1.47 -17.38
CA GLU A 636 40.27 1.64 -17.36
C GLU A 636 39.82 2.05 -15.95
N TYR A 637 38.90 3.01 -15.90
CA TYR A 637 38.33 3.57 -14.68
C TYR A 637 36.81 3.55 -14.76
N LEU A 638 36.17 3.36 -13.61
CA LEU A 638 34.73 3.39 -13.43
C LEU A 638 34.35 4.65 -12.66
N VAL A 639 33.23 5.29 -13.02
CA VAL A 639 32.72 6.52 -12.42
C VAL A 639 31.22 6.40 -12.19
N ARG A 640 30.75 6.70 -10.97
CA ARG A 640 29.32 6.63 -10.60
C ARG A 640 28.92 7.75 -9.65
N TYR A 641 27.63 8.00 -9.48
CA TYR A 641 27.14 8.68 -8.28
C TYR A 641 27.24 7.75 -7.07
N LYS A 642 27.75 8.26 -5.96
CA LYS A 642 27.90 7.51 -4.71
C LYS A 642 26.55 7.43 -3.97
N PRO A 643 26.32 6.39 -3.14
CA PRO A 643 25.06 6.23 -2.43
C PRO A 643 24.87 7.33 -1.37
N ASP A 644 23.62 7.67 -1.07
CA ASP A 644 23.27 8.82 -0.23
C ASP A 644 21.93 8.59 0.51
N GLY A 645 21.99 8.08 1.74
CA GLY A 645 20.80 7.69 2.52
C GLY A 645 20.04 6.55 1.84
N LEU A 646 18.78 6.79 1.48
CA LEU A 646 17.96 5.84 0.72
C LEU A 646 18.41 5.67 -0.75
N LYS A 647 19.20 6.60 -1.30
CA LYS A 647 19.63 6.55 -2.70
C LYS A 647 20.73 5.53 -2.91
N LEU A 648 20.44 4.55 -3.74
CA LEU A 648 21.42 3.61 -4.28
C LEU A 648 22.48 4.35 -5.09
N ALA A 649 23.70 3.82 -5.12
CA ALA A 649 24.74 4.27 -6.02
C ALA A 649 24.26 4.07 -7.47
N SER A 650 24.63 4.95 -8.38
CA SER A 650 24.28 4.72 -9.79
C SER A 650 25.05 3.55 -10.37
N GLN A 651 24.57 3.03 -11.51
CA GLN A 651 25.43 2.25 -12.39
C GLN A 651 26.66 3.09 -12.81
N ALA A 652 27.74 2.40 -13.14
CA ALA A 652 29.05 3.02 -13.35
C ALA A 652 29.40 3.12 -14.83
N GLU A 653 29.74 4.33 -15.27
CA GLU A 653 30.27 4.58 -16.61
C GLU A 653 31.77 4.25 -16.66
N GLU A 654 32.21 3.59 -17.74
CA GLU A 654 33.61 3.25 -17.96
C GLU A 654 34.31 4.28 -18.84
N VAL A 655 35.47 4.77 -18.38
CA VAL A 655 36.34 5.68 -19.13
C VAL A 655 37.78 5.18 -19.12
N LYS A 656 38.51 5.37 -20.23
CA LYS A 656 39.83 4.80 -20.44
C LYS A 656 40.88 5.88 -20.66
N ILE A 657 41.93 5.84 -19.85
CA ILE A 657 43.12 6.70 -19.97
C ILE A 657 44.22 5.85 -20.61
N ASN A 658 44.71 6.26 -21.78
CA ASN A 658 45.83 5.63 -22.48
C ASN A 658 47.12 6.43 -22.20
N VAL A 659 48.27 5.95 -22.69
CA VAL A 659 49.51 6.76 -22.76
C VAL A 659 49.71 7.26 -24.19
N THR A 660 49.82 8.57 -24.33
CA THR A 660 50.36 9.22 -25.53
C THR A 660 51.87 9.42 -25.38
N PRO A 661 52.69 9.11 -26.41
CA PRO A 661 54.13 9.35 -26.36
C PRO A 661 54.47 10.83 -26.20
N GLU A 662 55.55 11.15 -25.48
CA GLU A 662 56.09 12.51 -25.45
C GLU A 662 56.61 12.90 -26.84
N ASN A 663 55.88 13.82 -27.48
CA ASN A 663 56.07 14.16 -28.88
C ASN A 663 57.24 15.14 -29.05
N ASN A 664 58.47 14.61 -28.94
CA ASN A 664 59.73 15.34 -29.08
C ASN A 664 59.95 15.80 -30.53
N ASN A 665 59.27 16.87 -30.93
CA ASN A 665 59.48 17.59 -32.19
C ASN A 665 59.64 19.09 -31.94
N SER A 666 60.81 19.46 -31.41
CA SER A 666 61.36 20.79 -31.64
C SER A 666 61.83 20.88 -33.10
N ASN A 667 61.17 21.69 -33.92
CA ASN A 667 61.81 22.23 -35.11
C ASN A 667 61.22 23.58 -35.54
N GLU A 668 62.06 24.37 -36.20
CA GLU A 668 61.88 25.81 -36.30
C GLU A 668 60.98 26.28 -37.45
N SER A 669 60.55 27.53 -37.33
CA SER A 669 59.87 28.30 -38.37
C SER A 669 60.58 28.27 -39.72
N ASN A 670 59.81 28.17 -40.81
CA ASN A 670 60.19 28.83 -42.06
C ASN A 670 58.98 29.30 -42.86
N ASN A 671 59.16 30.36 -43.66
CA ASN A 671 58.08 31.16 -44.25
C ASN A 671 58.13 31.06 -45.80
N GLY A 672 57.01 30.77 -46.49
CA GLY A 672 57.10 30.08 -47.79
C GLY A 672 55.99 30.22 -48.85
N ASN A 673 55.21 31.30 -48.85
CA ASN A 673 54.52 31.91 -50.02
C ASN A 673 53.87 31.05 -51.15
N GLY A 674 52.53 31.09 -51.25
CA GLY A 674 51.81 31.27 -52.54
C GLY A 674 51.24 30.06 -53.30
N GLY A 675 49.94 30.14 -53.67
CA GLY A 675 49.25 29.20 -54.58
C GLY A 675 47.72 29.41 -54.59
N SER A 676 47.03 29.20 -55.73
CA SER A 676 45.62 29.59 -55.91
C SER A 676 44.70 28.50 -56.52
N SER A 677 43.49 28.40 -55.96
CA SER A 677 42.20 28.06 -56.60
C SER A 677 41.98 26.74 -57.39
N SER A 678 41.32 25.78 -56.72
CA SER A 678 40.07 25.09 -57.18
C SER A 678 40.14 24.07 -58.37
N PRO A 679 39.04 23.41 -58.82
CA PRO A 679 38.68 22.06 -58.34
C PRO A 679 38.24 21.01 -59.42
N ASN A 680 37.75 19.83 -58.95
CA ASN A 680 36.93 18.77 -59.61
C ASN A 680 37.62 17.46 -60.12
N ALA A 681 37.26 16.32 -59.49
CA ALA A 681 36.57 15.10 -59.98
C ALA A 681 36.44 14.74 -61.50
N PRO A 682 36.04 13.48 -61.90
CA PRO A 682 36.04 12.16 -61.21
C PRO A 682 36.36 10.90 -62.12
N GLU A 683 36.19 9.68 -61.56
CA GLU A 683 35.77 8.37 -62.15
C GLU A 683 36.41 7.67 -63.39
N GLN A 684 36.76 6.37 -63.22
CA GLN A 684 36.62 5.17 -64.12
C GLN A 684 37.47 3.99 -63.55
N SER A 685 37.30 2.68 -63.82
CA SER A 685 36.24 1.81 -64.42
C SER A 685 36.49 0.31 -64.02
N SER A 686 35.72 -0.66 -64.54
CA SER A 686 35.66 -2.09 -64.11
C SER A 686 36.22 -3.14 -65.11
N GLU A 687 35.95 -4.46 -64.89
CA GLU A 687 36.14 -5.68 -65.75
C GLU A 687 37.44 -6.54 -65.55
N GLU A 688 37.49 -7.88 -65.74
CA GLU A 688 36.48 -8.97 -65.75
C GLU A 688 37.09 -10.41 -65.51
N GLN A 689 36.23 -11.37 -65.09
CA GLN A 689 36.27 -12.86 -64.96
C GLN A 689 37.45 -13.76 -65.44
N ASN A 690 37.61 -14.92 -64.77
CA ASN A 690 37.79 -16.24 -65.45
C ASN A 690 37.36 -17.47 -64.58
N LYS A 691 37.22 -18.68 -65.18
CA LYS A 691 36.69 -19.93 -64.54
C LYS A 691 37.22 -21.22 -65.23
N PRO A 692 37.20 -22.43 -64.59
CA PRO A 692 36.09 -23.38 -64.82
C PRO A 692 35.74 -24.31 -63.60
N ASN A 693 35.07 -25.46 -63.84
CA ASN A 693 34.29 -26.31 -62.90
C ASN A 693 34.76 -27.81 -62.95
N PRO A 694 34.26 -28.82 -62.17
CA PRO A 694 32.84 -29.28 -62.16
C PRO A 694 32.26 -29.86 -60.82
N LYS A 695 31.02 -30.39 -60.89
CA LYS A 695 30.14 -31.03 -59.85
C LYS A 695 30.20 -32.61 -59.94
N PRO A 696 29.27 -33.49 -59.40
CA PRO A 696 28.01 -33.30 -58.64
C PRO A 696 27.55 -34.36 -57.56
N ASP A 697 26.38 -34.06 -56.96
CA ASP A 697 25.23 -34.89 -56.50
C ASP A 697 25.16 -35.81 -55.25
N SER A 698 24.22 -35.42 -54.36
CA SER A 698 23.19 -36.12 -53.56
C SER A 698 23.20 -37.64 -53.23
N GLN A 699 22.73 -37.97 -52.01
CA GLN A 699 21.51 -38.81 -51.79
C GLN A 699 20.92 -38.66 -50.37
N LYS A 700 19.78 -39.34 -50.06
CA LYS A 700 18.92 -39.17 -48.86
C LYS A 700 18.69 -40.56 -48.13
N PRO A 701 17.72 -40.80 -47.21
CA PRO A 701 18.04 -41.27 -45.85
C PRO A 701 17.42 -42.63 -45.43
N SER A 702 17.84 -43.17 -44.27
CA SER A 702 17.04 -44.17 -43.52
C SER A 702 17.47 -44.35 -42.05
N GLN A 703 16.54 -44.91 -41.27
CA GLN A 703 16.60 -45.45 -39.90
C GLN A 703 15.82 -46.80 -39.93
N PRO A 704 15.66 -47.60 -38.86
CA PRO A 704 16.42 -47.75 -37.60
C PRO A 704 16.77 -49.24 -37.28
N SER A 705 17.39 -49.54 -36.13
CA SER A 705 17.20 -50.80 -35.38
C SER A 705 17.72 -50.73 -33.94
N GLU A 706 17.13 -51.52 -33.02
CA GLU A 706 17.52 -51.69 -31.61
C GLU A 706 18.17 -53.07 -31.38
N GLU A 707 18.97 -53.25 -30.31
CA GLU A 707 18.83 -54.38 -29.37
C GLU A 707 19.66 -54.22 -28.06
N GLN A 708 19.54 -55.17 -27.12
CA GLN A 708 19.97 -55.05 -25.71
C GLN A 708 21.05 -56.09 -25.30
N ASN A 709 21.88 -55.80 -24.26
CA ASN A 709 22.04 -56.62 -23.03
C ASN A 709 23.23 -56.24 -22.09
N LYS A 710 22.96 -56.25 -20.76
CA LYS A 710 23.68 -56.79 -19.55
C LYS A 710 25.20 -57.15 -19.55
N PRO A 711 25.85 -57.37 -18.36
CA PRO A 711 25.63 -56.89 -16.97
C PRO A 711 26.96 -56.48 -16.23
N SER A 712 26.99 -56.52 -14.88
CA SER A 712 28.01 -55.92 -13.99
C SER A 712 29.09 -56.85 -13.39
N GLN A 713 30.14 -56.24 -12.77
CA GLN A 713 31.02 -56.67 -11.64
C GLN A 713 32.52 -57.03 -11.87
N LYS A 714 33.42 -56.10 -11.44
CA LYS A 714 34.70 -56.29 -10.66
C LYS A 714 35.82 -57.22 -11.23
N PRO A 715 37.02 -57.41 -10.60
CA PRO A 715 37.58 -56.84 -9.36
C PRO A 715 39.03 -56.24 -9.43
N GLN A 716 39.47 -55.63 -8.31
CA GLN A 716 40.85 -55.60 -7.76
C GLN A 716 41.98 -54.81 -8.50
N ASP A 717 43.11 -54.43 -7.85
CA ASP A 717 43.61 -54.85 -6.53
C ASP A 717 44.37 -53.79 -5.69
N SER A 718 44.50 -54.08 -4.38
CA SER A 718 45.47 -53.54 -3.40
C SER A 718 45.22 -52.10 -2.85
N LYS A 719 45.72 -51.64 -1.68
CA LYS A 719 46.32 -52.20 -0.43
C LYS A 719 46.25 -51.09 0.68
N LEU A 720 46.67 -51.20 1.94
CA LEU A 720 47.52 -52.18 2.66
C LEU A 720 46.94 -52.57 4.05
N ASP A 721 47.40 -51.94 5.14
CA ASP A 721 47.15 -52.29 6.56
C ASP A 721 46.64 -51.05 7.36
N SER A 722 45.79 -51.10 8.40
CA SER A 722 45.58 -52.01 9.55
C SER A 722 46.43 -51.67 10.80
N GLN A 723 46.02 -51.83 12.08
CA GLN A 723 44.91 -52.62 12.66
C GLN A 723 44.52 -52.19 14.11
N LYS A 724 43.38 -52.72 14.63
CA LYS A 724 43.00 -53.02 16.05
C LYS A 724 42.28 -52.01 16.98
N THR A 725 41.09 -52.47 17.39
CA THR A 725 40.26 -52.24 18.62
C THR A 725 40.41 -53.46 19.58
N PRO A 726 39.67 -53.66 20.72
CA PRO A 726 38.78 -52.79 21.56
C PRO A 726 39.03 -52.93 23.11
N GLU A 727 38.04 -52.51 23.95
CA GLU A 727 37.69 -53.03 25.32
C GLU A 727 38.63 -52.74 26.54
N GLU A 728 38.16 -52.56 27.80
CA GLU A 728 36.83 -52.21 28.36
C GLU A 728 36.91 -51.65 29.83
N GLN A 729 35.80 -51.09 30.34
CA GLN A 729 35.35 -50.91 31.77
C GLN A 729 36.07 -50.01 32.84
N LYS A 730 35.29 -48.97 33.25
CA LYS A 730 34.80 -48.63 34.63
C LYS A 730 35.57 -47.79 35.69
N GLU A 731 34.75 -46.93 36.33
CA GLU A 731 34.65 -46.56 37.77
C GLU A 731 35.67 -45.64 38.52
N SER A 732 35.41 -44.33 38.37
CA SER A 732 34.90 -43.45 39.47
C SER A 732 35.84 -42.74 40.50
N GLN A 733 35.23 -41.68 41.10
CA GLN A 733 35.56 -40.95 42.35
C GLN A 733 36.47 -39.69 42.35
N LYS A 734 36.00 -38.74 43.17
CA LYS A 734 36.61 -37.47 43.68
C LYS A 734 37.58 -37.80 44.84
N PRO A 735 38.55 -36.94 45.25
CA PRO A 735 38.18 -35.72 45.98
C PRO A 735 39.15 -34.49 46.02
N LYS A 736 38.58 -33.41 46.57
CA LYS A 736 39.09 -32.15 47.18
C LYS A 736 40.59 -31.90 47.49
N GLN A 737 40.99 -30.65 47.15
CA GLN A 737 41.62 -29.58 48.00
C GLN A 737 43.14 -29.46 48.27
N LYS A 738 43.57 -28.18 48.15
CA LYS A 738 44.46 -27.35 49.00
C LYS A 738 45.99 -27.27 48.76
N GLU A 739 46.44 -26.00 48.62
CA GLU A 739 47.67 -25.37 49.19
C GLU A 739 49.06 -25.77 48.61
N GLU A 740 50.11 -24.92 48.55
CA GLU A 740 50.28 -23.51 48.95
C GLU A 740 51.49 -22.78 48.26
N LYS A 741 51.44 -21.43 48.16
CA LYS A 741 52.58 -20.44 48.19
C LYS A 741 53.69 -20.51 47.11
N LEU A 742 54.60 -19.52 46.93
CA LEU A 742 54.97 -18.18 47.52
C LEU A 742 55.48 -17.30 46.32
N SER A 743 55.73 -15.99 46.29
CA SER A 743 55.83 -14.81 47.22
C SER A 743 55.51 -13.52 46.40
N SER A 744 55.76 -12.23 46.70
CA SER A 744 56.37 -11.39 47.77
C SER A 744 55.83 -9.92 47.56
N GLY A 745 56.13 -8.86 48.34
CA GLY A 745 56.70 -8.74 49.70
C GLY A 745 57.40 -7.38 49.98
N ALA A 746 56.81 -6.55 50.87
CA ALA A 746 57.42 -5.39 51.60
C ALA A 746 57.77 -4.07 50.82
N SER A 747 57.81 -2.87 51.42
CA SER A 747 57.21 -2.36 52.69
C SER A 747 57.25 -0.82 52.85
N GLY A 748 56.23 -0.26 53.54
CA GLY A 748 56.34 0.80 54.58
C GLY A 748 56.18 2.27 54.13
N GLY A 749 55.64 3.22 54.92
CA GLY A 749 55.07 3.26 56.30
C GLY A 749 55.16 4.71 56.86
N GLY A 750 54.50 5.21 57.91
CA GLY A 750 53.49 4.76 58.90
C GLY A 750 53.53 5.72 60.14
N GLY A 751 52.55 5.93 61.03
CA GLY A 751 51.14 5.47 61.10
C GLY A 751 50.61 5.41 62.56
N GLY A 752 49.80 6.36 63.06
CA GLY A 752 49.21 6.33 64.43
C GLY A 752 48.33 7.54 64.81
N GLY A 753 47.47 7.50 65.84
CA GLY A 753 47.10 6.38 66.75
C GLY A 753 46.09 6.76 67.86
N SER A 754 45.47 5.74 68.50
CA SER A 754 44.36 5.79 69.51
C SER A 754 42.96 6.07 68.93
N SER A 755 41.88 5.27 69.09
CA SER A 755 41.38 4.33 70.13
C SER A 755 40.64 5.03 71.28
N SER A 756 39.46 4.62 71.79
CA SER A 756 38.52 3.49 71.53
C SER A 756 37.16 3.81 72.24
N PRO A 757 36.12 2.93 72.30
CA PRO A 757 35.50 2.06 71.27
C PRO A 757 33.95 2.25 71.18
N SER A 758 33.27 1.79 70.11
CA SER A 758 31.80 1.66 70.09
C SER A 758 31.26 0.72 69.01
N LYS A 759 30.19 -0.04 69.33
CA LYS A 759 29.30 -0.68 68.34
C LYS A 759 28.22 0.33 67.89
N PRO A 760 27.84 0.40 66.61
CA PRO A 760 26.57 1.00 66.19
C PRO A 760 25.45 -0.05 66.11
N VAL A 761 24.22 0.35 66.40
CA VAL A 761 22.99 -0.47 66.32
C VAL A 761 21.87 0.37 65.72
N GLN A 762 21.14 -0.18 64.74
CA GLN A 762 19.88 0.32 64.14
C GLN A 762 19.90 1.72 63.48
N LYS A 763 19.01 1.92 62.49
CA LYS A 763 18.54 3.26 62.09
C LYS A 763 17.16 3.17 61.39
N PRO A 764 16.16 3.98 61.78
CA PRO A 764 14.82 3.99 61.17
C PRO A 764 14.62 5.12 60.13
N ALA A 765 13.43 5.16 59.52
CA ALA A 765 13.02 6.14 58.51
C ALA A 765 12.48 7.47 59.09
N GLN A 766 12.41 8.54 58.26
CA GLN A 766 11.48 9.66 58.44
C GLN A 766 11.33 10.58 57.21
N THR A 767 10.11 11.09 57.02
CA THR A 767 9.70 12.31 56.30
C THR A 767 9.22 13.35 57.35
N PRO A 768 8.77 14.59 57.01
CA PRO A 768 8.92 15.44 55.81
C PRO A 768 9.44 16.86 56.20
N THR A 769 9.25 17.89 55.34
CA THR A 769 8.62 19.21 55.69
C THR A 769 8.46 20.12 54.43
N LYS A 770 7.57 21.13 54.49
CA LYS A 770 7.08 21.99 53.39
C LYS A 770 7.83 23.35 53.29
N THR A 771 7.68 24.09 52.17
CA THR A 771 6.86 25.34 52.06
C THR A 771 7.20 26.23 50.82
N VAL A 772 6.15 26.55 50.03
CA VAL A 772 5.80 27.78 49.26
C VAL A 772 6.85 28.93 49.22
N THR A 773 7.15 29.59 48.08
CA THR A 773 6.38 30.71 47.45
C THR A 773 6.93 31.13 46.06
N GLN A 774 6.18 31.91 45.27
CA GLN A 774 6.50 32.44 43.93
C GLN A 774 7.24 33.81 43.98
N GLU A 775 8.03 34.15 42.93
CA GLU A 775 7.72 35.24 41.95
C GLU A 775 8.83 35.42 40.87
N LYS A 776 8.57 36.29 39.88
CA LYS A 776 9.34 36.50 38.63
C LYS A 776 10.56 37.43 38.78
N VAL A 777 11.59 37.26 37.92
CA VAL A 777 12.00 38.11 36.75
C VAL A 777 12.94 37.22 35.87
N GLN A 778 12.64 36.96 34.58
CA GLN A 778 13.31 37.50 33.36
C GLN A 778 14.86 37.59 33.38
N GLU A 779 15.63 37.29 32.33
CA GLU A 779 15.30 37.16 30.89
C GLU A 779 16.26 36.19 30.12
N LYS A 780 15.76 35.66 28.98
CA LYS A 780 16.48 35.22 27.74
C LYS A 780 17.40 33.96 27.70
N SER A 781 16.96 33.06 26.81
CA SER A 781 17.73 32.50 25.68
C SER A 781 18.61 31.26 25.88
N GLN A 782 18.05 30.10 25.52
CA GLN A 782 18.39 29.45 24.25
C GLN A 782 17.21 28.58 23.77
N ILE A 783 17.12 28.34 22.46
CA ILE A 783 16.03 27.58 21.83
C ILE A 783 16.61 26.34 21.14
N SER A 784 16.03 25.19 21.44
CA SER A 784 16.12 23.97 20.62
C SER A 784 14.72 23.37 20.60
N GLN A 785 14.14 23.20 19.40
CA GLN A 785 12.79 22.69 19.24
C GLN A 785 12.82 21.23 18.80
N SER A 786 12.54 20.33 19.73
CA SER A 786 12.15 18.96 19.41
C SER A 786 10.76 18.96 18.80
N TYR A 787 10.63 18.58 17.53
CA TYR A 787 9.34 18.22 16.96
C TYR A 787 8.87 16.92 17.64
N GLN A 788 7.71 16.97 18.29
CA GLN A 788 6.98 15.77 18.69
C GLN A 788 5.84 15.56 17.70
N GLU A 789 5.80 14.38 17.09
CA GLU A 789 4.70 13.99 16.22
C GLU A 789 3.43 13.77 17.05
N THR A 790 2.34 14.45 16.68
CA THR A 790 1.07 14.34 17.40
C THR A 790 0.24 13.20 16.83
N SER A 791 0.18 12.08 17.55
CA SER A 791 -0.83 11.03 17.33
C SER A 791 -2.22 11.65 17.28
N THR A 792 -2.90 11.54 16.14
CA THR A 792 -4.30 11.99 15.98
C THR A 792 -5.23 10.96 16.60
N LYS A 793 -6.15 11.43 17.45
CA LYS A 793 -7.08 10.57 18.14
C LYS A 793 -8.19 10.09 17.20
N GLU A 794 -8.04 8.84 16.75
CA GLU A 794 -8.97 8.18 15.84
C GLU A 794 -10.38 8.03 16.45
N ILE A 795 -11.41 8.06 15.60
CA ILE A 795 -12.82 8.09 16.03
C ILE A 795 -13.61 7.03 15.25
N GLU A 796 -13.42 5.76 15.62
CA GLU A 796 -14.29 4.69 15.13
C GLU A 796 -15.72 4.88 15.66
N VAL A 797 -16.66 5.20 14.75
CA VAL A 797 -18.10 5.15 15.03
C VAL A 797 -18.66 3.85 14.47
N SER A 798 -19.03 2.93 15.36
CA SER A 798 -19.62 1.64 15.02
C SER A 798 -20.97 1.77 14.33
N ASP A 799 -21.22 0.94 13.32
CA ASP A 799 -22.52 0.87 12.65
C ASP A 799 -23.62 0.33 13.58
N ILE A 800 -24.81 0.92 13.52
CA ILE A 800 -25.99 0.49 14.30
C ILE A 800 -26.97 -0.37 13.48
N MET A 801 -26.79 -0.43 12.16
CA MET A 801 -27.57 -1.22 11.20
C MET A 801 -26.71 -1.52 9.97
N THR A 802 -27.14 -2.46 9.12
CA THR A 802 -26.46 -2.74 7.84
C THR A 802 -26.66 -1.64 6.81
N VAL A 803 -25.79 -1.57 5.79
CA VAL A 803 -25.94 -0.69 4.61
C VAL A 803 -27.35 -0.84 4.01
N LYS A 804 -27.83 -2.07 3.84
CA LYS A 804 -29.14 -2.40 3.25
C LYS A 804 -30.30 -1.89 4.10
N GLU A 805 -30.18 -1.93 5.43
CA GLU A 805 -31.17 -1.33 6.34
C GLU A 805 -31.15 0.20 6.28
N ALA A 806 -29.96 0.82 6.22
CA ALA A 806 -29.83 2.27 6.03
C ALA A 806 -30.38 2.74 4.67
N GLU A 807 -30.17 1.98 3.60
CA GLU A 807 -30.79 2.20 2.29
C GLU A 807 -32.32 2.06 2.34
N MET A 808 -32.86 1.02 2.99
CA MET A 808 -34.31 0.89 3.20
C MET A 808 -34.86 2.05 4.03
N THR A 809 -34.16 2.50 5.07
CA THR A 809 -34.52 3.67 5.87
C THR A 809 -34.55 4.94 5.00
N LEU A 810 -33.53 5.18 4.17
CA LEU A 810 -33.47 6.31 3.23
C LEU A 810 -34.59 6.26 2.19
N ASN A 811 -34.80 5.11 1.54
CA ASN A 811 -35.84 4.92 0.51
C ASN A 811 -37.26 5.13 1.06
N ASN A 812 -37.47 4.94 2.37
CA ASN A 812 -38.73 5.22 3.05
C ASN A 812 -38.94 6.71 3.39
N LEU A 813 -37.95 7.60 3.20
CA LEU A 813 -38.08 9.03 3.44
C LEU A 813 -38.82 9.72 2.28
N LYS A 814 -39.83 10.52 2.62
CA LYS A 814 -40.74 11.19 1.67
C LYS A 814 -40.03 12.13 0.70
N ASP A 815 -38.91 12.69 1.13
CA ASP A 815 -38.06 13.61 0.38
C ASP A 815 -36.78 12.94 -0.17
N THR A 816 -36.66 11.61 -0.17
CA THR A 816 -35.51 10.88 -0.71
C THR A 816 -35.12 11.32 -2.13
N LYS A 817 -36.09 11.75 -2.95
CA LYS A 817 -35.87 12.27 -4.32
C LYS A 817 -35.12 13.62 -4.38
N GLN A 818 -34.93 14.29 -3.24
CA GLN A 818 -34.13 15.52 -3.13
C GLN A 818 -32.66 15.22 -2.74
N ILE A 819 -32.35 13.96 -2.40
CA ILE A 819 -31.02 13.47 -2.01
C ILE A 819 -30.42 12.79 -3.24
N THR A 820 -29.61 13.53 -3.99
CA THR A 820 -29.05 13.08 -5.28
C THR A 820 -27.56 12.78 -5.16
N TRP A 821 -26.72 13.82 -5.20
CA TRP A 821 -25.27 13.72 -5.05
C TRP A 821 -24.84 13.19 -3.67
N SER A 822 -25.64 13.51 -2.65
CA SER A 822 -25.39 13.24 -1.24
C SER A 822 -25.82 11.83 -0.78
N LYS A 823 -26.32 10.97 -1.69
CA LYS A 823 -27.00 9.71 -1.31
C LYS A 823 -26.14 8.79 -0.43
N GLN A 824 -24.88 8.52 -0.82
CA GLN A 824 -24.03 7.58 -0.08
C GLN A 824 -23.66 8.11 1.31
N ALA A 825 -23.28 9.38 1.42
CA ALA A 825 -23.05 10.02 2.71
C ALA A 825 -24.29 9.96 3.61
N VAL A 826 -25.49 10.21 3.07
CA VAL A 826 -26.74 10.09 3.83
C VAL A 826 -27.01 8.64 4.28
N ILE A 827 -26.71 7.63 3.46
CA ILE A 827 -26.78 6.22 3.88
C ILE A 827 -25.82 5.97 5.05
N LYS A 828 -24.55 6.38 4.94
CA LYS A 828 -23.50 6.09 5.92
C LYS A 828 -23.70 6.81 7.27
N VAL A 829 -24.20 8.05 7.28
CA VAL A 829 -24.56 8.73 8.54
C VAL A 829 -25.83 8.18 9.20
N ILE A 830 -26.73 7.52 8.44
CA ILE A 830 -27.88 6.77 8.97
C ILE A 830 -27.41 5.40 9.51
N GLN A 831 -26.57 4.69 8.76
CA GLN A 831 -25.95 3.41 9.13
C GLN A 831 -25.20 3.49 10.46
N LYS A 832 -24.45 4.57 10.67
CA LYS A 832 -23.74 4.89 11.93
C LYS A 832 -24.61 5.56 13.00
N GLY A 833 -25.90 5.81 12.71
CA GLY A 833 -26.86 6.37 13.66
C GLY A 833 -26.63 7.82 14.06
N ILE A 834 -25.64 8.51 13.48
CA ILE A 834 -25.27 9.87 13.86
C ILE A 834 -26.24 10.92 13.32
N MET A 835 -26.96 10.61 12.23
CA MET A 835 -28.05 11.43 11.68
C MET A 835 -29.26 10.56 11.33
N SER A 836 -30.45 11.18 11.35
CA SER A 836 -31.73 10.51 11.05
C SER A 836 -32.73 11.48 10.41
N GLY A 837 -33.86 10.95 9.92
CA GLY A 837 -34.99 11.76 9.47
C GLY A 837 -35.81 12.38 10.60
N ASP A 838 -36.68 13.33 10.26
CA ASP A 838 -37.63 13.95 11.19
C ASP A 838 -38.83 13.03 11.51
N THR A 839 -39.60 13.38 12.53
CA THR A 839 -40.78 12.61 12.95
C THR A 839 -41.91 12.57 11.91
N ASN A 840 -41.81 13.37 10.84
CA ASN A 840 -42.73 13.36 9.72
C ASN A 840 -42.24 12.48 8.55
N GLY A 841 -41.04 11.89 8.64
CA GLY A 841 -40.46 10.99 7.63
C GLY A 841 -39.71 11.71 6.51
N ASN A 842 -38.99 12.81 6.81
CA ASN A 842 -38.19 13.58 5.86
C ASN A 842 -36.75 13.71 6.36
N PHE A 843 -35.74 13.64 5.49
CA PHE A 843 -34.36 13.98 5.86
C PHE A 843 -34.14 15.51 5.95
N MET A 844 -34.93 16.26 5.19
CA MET A 844 -34.83 17.70 4.95
C MET A 844 -33.46 18.13 4.40
N PRO A 845 -32.95 17.54 3.29
CA PRO A 845 -31.56 17.70 2.86
C PRO A 845 -31.14 19.15 2.67
N LYS A 846 -32.01 19.98 2.08
CA LYS A 846 -31.74 21.39 1.78
C LYS A 846 -31.98 22.35 2.96
N LYS A 847 -32.32 21.85 4.15
CA LYS A 847 -32.57 22.66 5.36
C LYS A 847 -31.25 23.08 6.00
N ASN A 848 -31.09 24.38 6.26
CA ASN A 848 -29.93 24.89 7.00
C ASN A 848 -29.93 24.37 8.45
N VAL A 849 -28.81 23.83 8.93
CA VAL A 849 -28.70 23.22 10.26
C VAL A 849 -28.42 24.24 11.37
N THR A 850 -28.93 23.97 12.57
CA THR A 850 -28.60 24.76 13.77
C THR A 850 -27.36 24.25 14.51
N ARG A 851 -26.77 25.10 15.37
CA ARG A 851 -25.70 24.70 16.29
C ARG A 851 -26.13 23.55 17.23
N ALA A 852 -27.41 23.48 17.61
CA ALA A 852 -27.98 22.36 18.35
C ALA A 852 -28.06 21.06 17.53
N GLU A 853 -28.43 21.13 16.24
CA GLU A 853 -28.42 19.96 15.36
C GLU A 853 -26.99 19.40 15.22
N VAL A 854 -25.98 20.25 15.02
CA VAL A 854 -24.57 19.81 14.94
C VAL A 854 -24.07 19.26 16.27
N ALA A 855 -24.41 19.89 17.41
CA ALA A 855 -24.07 19.37 18.73
C ALA A 855 -24.63 17.95 18.95
N GLN A 856 -25.84 17.66 18.46
CA GLN A 856 -26.42 16.31 18.55
C GLN A 856 -25.69 15.29 17.69
N VAL A 857 -25.30 15.63 16.45
CA VAL A 857 -24.50 14.73 15.61
C VAL A 857 -23.16 14.40 16.27
N ILE A 858 -22.47 15.40 16.81
CA ILE A 858 -21.20 15.19 17.53
C ILE A 858 -21.41 14.41 18.84
N ALA A 859 -22.51 14.63 19.57
CA ALA A 859 -22.82 13.84 20.76
C ALA A 859 -23.15 12.37 20.44
N ASN A 860 -23.74 12.10 19.27
CA ASN A 860 -23.96 10.73 18.77
C ASN A 860 -22.61 10.06 18.45
N ILE A 861 -21.70 10.78 17.77
CA ILE A 861 -20.33 10.32 17.46
C ILE A 861 -19.54 10.00 18.75
N ILE A 862 -19.65 10.84 19.79
CA ILE A 862 -18.92 10.65 21.06
C ILE A 862 -19.46 9.47 21.88
N GLY A 863 -20.75 9.14 21.76
CA GLY A 863 -21.46 8.04 22.45
C GLY A 863 -21.59 8.19 23.97
N LYS A 864 -20.64 8.87 24.63
CA LYS A 864 -20.59 9.07 26.08
C LYS A 864 -21.50 10.23 26.51
N LYS A 865 -22.32 9.98 27.53
CA LYS A 865 -23.16 10.98 28.19
C LYS A 865 -22.28 11.92 29.01
N ALA A 866 -22.55 13.22 28.95
CA ALA A 866 -21.87 14.22 29.77
C ALA A 866 -21.96 13.88 31.27
N GLN A 867 -20.86 14.10 32.00
CA GLN A 867 -20.78 13.86 33.44
C GLN A 867 -20.77 15.17 34.24
N THR A 868 -20.07 16.18 33.73
CA THR A 868 -20.03 17.53 34.30
C THR A 868 -21.15 18.39 33.75
N LYS A 869 -21.85 19.13 34.62
CA LYS A 869 -22.80 20.17 34.19
C LYS A 869 -22.09 21.52 34.08
N ILE A 870 -22.01 22.04 32.86
CA ILE A 870 -21.57 23.39 32.53
C ILE A 870 -22.78 24.32 32.49
N GLU A 871 -22.69 25.50 33.11
CA GLU A 871 -23.76 26.49 33.08
C GLU A 871 -23.80 27.22 31.74
N VAL A 872 -24.97 27.24 31.10
CA VAL A 872 -25.19 27.85 29.77
C VAL A 872 -26.46 28.69 29.81
N SER A 873 -26.34 29.97 29.48
CA SER A 873 -27.38 30.97 29.78
C SER A 873 -28.65 30.88 28.93
N ASP A 874 -28.57 30.29 27.73
CA ASP A 874 -29.66 30.21 26.74
C ASP A 874 -30.12 28.77 26.42
N VAL A 875 -29.70 27.79 27.23
CA VAL A 875 -30.07 26.38 27.05
C VAL A 875 -30.99 25.91 28.17
N ASP A 876 -32.28 25.86 27.88
CA ASP A 876 -33.27 25.17 28.71
C ASP A 876 -32.92 23.68 28.82
N ASN A 877 -32.72 23.22 30.06
CA ASN A 877 -32.31 21.85 30.40
C ASN A 877 -33.33 20.79 29.95
N ASN A 878 -34.57 21.18 29.62
CA ASN A 878 -35.63 20.29 29.16
C ASN A 878 -35.67 20.13 27.62
N LYS A 879 -34.83 20.86 26.87
CA LYS A 879 -34.77 20.74 25.40
C LYS A 879 -34.05 19.46 24.99
N TRP A 880 -34.45 18.90 23.85
CA TRP A 880 -33.87 17.66 23.29
C TRP A 880 -32.34 17.73 23.14
N TYR A 881 -31.82 18.88 22.69
CA TYR A 881 -30.39 19.13 22.51
C TYR A 881 -29.61 19.40 23.80
N ALA A 882 -30.26 19.60 24.96
CA ALA A 882 -29.58 20.09 26.16
C ALA A 882 -28.43 19.17 26.61
N LYS A 883 -28.62 17.85 26.54
CA LYS A 883 -27.58 16.85 26.86
C LYS A 883 -26.44 16.87 25.83
N ALA A 884 -26.75 17.03 24.55
CA ALA A 884 -25.75 17.11 23.50
C ALA A 884 -24.86 18.35 23.64
N VAL A 885 -25.44 19.51 23.96
CA VAL A 885 -24.70 20.74 24.26
C VAL A 885 -23.73 20.54 25.43
N GLN A 886 -24.16 19.87 26.50
CA GLN A 886 -23.27 19.52 27.63
C GLN A 886 -22.11 18.64 27.17
N THR A 887 -22.37 17.57 26.40
CA THR A 887 -21.31 16.67 25.89
C THR A 887 -20.27 17.43 25.05
N VAL A 888 -20.69 18.32 24.13
CA VAL A 888 -19.73 19.03 23.26
C VAL A 888 -18.99 20.18 23.94
N LEU A 889 -19.53 20.72 25.04
CA LEU A 889 -18.82 21.71 25.88
C LEU A 889 -17.84 21.03 26.85
N GLU A 890 -18.21 19.90 27.46
CA GLU A 890 -17.33 19.12 28.35
C GLU A 890 -16.09 18.61 27.60
N ASN A 891 -16.27 18.18 26.34
CA ASN A 891 -15.18 17.79 25.44
C ASN A 891 -14.48 18.99 24.77
N LYS A 892 -14.82 20.25 25.10
CA LYS A 892 -14.22 21.51 24.59
C LYS A 892 -14.30 21.74 23.07
N ILE A 893 -15.06 20.90 22.37
CA ILE A 893 -15.29 20.96 20.93
C ILE A 893 -16.00 22.27 20.58
N PHE A 894 -17.15 22.51 21.21
CA PHE A 894 -17.77 23.83 21.22
C PHE A 894 -17.26 24.67 22.39
N THR A 895 -17.46 25.98 22.27
CA THR A 895 -17.31 26.96 23.35
C THR A 895 -18.53 27.88 23.38
N GLN A 896 -18.80 28.45 24.54
CA GLN A 896 -19.80 29.51 24.72
C GLN A 896 -19.28 30.85 24.18
N ASP A 897 -20.18 31.82 24.00
CA ASP A 897 -19.81 33.21 23.78
C ASP A 897 -19.45 33.94 25.09
N GLU A 898 -18.97 35.19 24.97
CA GLU A 898 -18.54 36.05 26.09
C GLU A 898 -19.65 36.32 27.13
N LYS A 899 -20.90 35.98 26.82
CA LYS A 899 -22.08 36.15 27.69
C LYS A 899 -22.61 34.82 28.22
N GLY A 900 -21.89 33.72 28.03
CA GLY A 900 -22.26 32.38 28.52
C GLY A 900 -23.26 31.63 27.64
N ASN A 901 -23.58 32.11 26.43
CA ASN A 901 -24.57 31.48 25.56
C ASN A 901 -23.94 30.42 24.65
N PHE A 902 -24.69 29.36 24.35
CA PHE A 902 -24.36 28.39 23.31
C PHE A 902 -24.98 28.74 21.95
N ARG A 903 -26.07 29.51 21.92
CA ARG A 903 -26.83 29.91 20.72
C ARG A 903 -27.42 28.70 19.97
N PRO A 904 -28.23 27.84 20.62
CA PRO A 904 -28.62 26.53 20.09
C PRO A 904 -29.42 26.61 18.78
N GLU A 905 -30.35 27.56 18.67
CA GLU A 905 -31.23 27.72 17.51
C GLU A 905 -30.58 28.48 16.33
N SER A 906 -29.42 29.12 16.56
CA SER A 906 -28.69 29.82 15.50
C SER A 906 -28.19 28.84 14.44
N LYS A 907 -28.26 29.26 13.17
CA LYS A 907 -27.65 28.51 12.06
C LYS A 907 -26.13 28.57 12.17
N ILE A 908 -25.50 27.44 11.87
CA ILE A 908 -24.03 27.29 11.94
C ILE A 908 -23.40 27.61 10.59
N THR A 909 -22.29 28.33 10.59
CA THR A 909 -21.50 28.57 9.37
C THR A 909 -20.56 27.41 9.09
N ARG A 910 -20.11 27.29 7.83
CA ARG A 910 -19.05 26.34 7.45
C ARG A 910 -17.76 26.58 8.25
N ALA A 911 -17.38 27.82 8.52
CA ALA A 911 -16.26 28.18 9.40
C ALA A 911 -16.43 27.69 10.85
N GLU A 912 -17.63 27.83 11.44
CA GLU A 912 -17.90 27.25 12.76
C GLU A 912 -17.82 25.72 12.74
N LEU A 913 -18.31 25.07 11.67
CA LEU A 913 -18.21 23.61 11.52
C LEU A 913 -16.75 23.13 11.45
N PHE A 914 -15.91 23.78 10.64
CA PHE A 914 -14.51 23.38 10.46
C PHE A 914 -13.74 23.39 11.79
N VAL A 915 -13.96 24.40 12.63
CA VAL A 915 -13.31 24.49 13.95
C VAL A 915 -13.78 23.36 14.88
N VAL A 916 -15.07 23.00 14.88
CA VAL A 916 -15.57 21.93 15.76
C VAL A 916 -15.20 20.52 15.26
N ILE A 917 -15.09 20.30 13.94
CA ILE A 917 -14.61 19.03 13.38
C ILE A 917 -13.11 18.85 13.62
N ALA A 918 -12.30 19.90 13.40
CA ALA A 918 -10.87 19.84 13.69
C ALA A 918 -10.62 19.55 15.17
N LYS A 919 -11.33 20.22 16.09
CA LYS A 919 -11.28 19.91 17.52
C LYS A 919 -11.78 18.51 17.87
N LEU A 920 -12.76 17.96 17.14
CA LEU A 920 -13.29 16.61 17.37
C LEU A 920 -12.21 15.55 17.09
N LYS A 921 -11.55 15.57 15.92
CA LYS A 921 -10.41 14.68 15.59
C LYS A 921 -9.04 15.16 16.14
N ASP A 922 -9.04 16.12 17.08
CA ASP A 922 -7.87 16.81 17.68
C ASP A 922 -6.82 17.35 16.68
N ILE A 923 -7.25 17.67 15.46
CA ILE A 923 -6.46 18.28 14.40
C ILE A 923 -6.09 19.71 14.80
N LYS A 924 -4.79 19.98 14.88
CA LYS A 924 -4.26 21.32 15.20
C LYS A 924 -4.42 22.25 13.99
N PRO A 925 -4.66 23.55 14.19
CA PRO A 925 -4.69 24.50 13.08
C PRO A 925 -3.29 24.68 12.50
N LEU A 926 -3.19 24.79 11.17
CA LEU A 926 -1.93 25.15 10.50
C LEU A 926 -1.57 26.62 10.76
N ASP A 927 -0.29 26.97 10.64
CA ASP A 927 0.17 28.35 10.76
C ASP A 927 -0.28 29.21 9.56
N ASN A 928 -0.20 30.54 9.70
CA ASN A 928 -0.68 31.48 8.68
C ASN A 928 0.06 31.42 7.33
N THR A 929 1.21 30.76 7.24
CA THR A 929 1.97 30.53 6.00
C THR A 929 1.43 29.28 5.32
N ARG A 930 1.51 28.12 5.99
CA ARG A 930 1.02 26.85 5.44
C ARG A 930 -0.48 26.88 5.16
N ALA A 931 -1.27 27.57 5.99
CA ALA A 931 -2.70 27.73 5.76
C ALA A 931 -3.03 28.46 4.45
N LYS A 932 -2.24 29.48 4.07
CA LYS A 932 -2.42 30.20 2.79
C LYS A 932 -1.93 29.39 1.60
N GLU A 933 -0.89 28.59 1.79
CA GLU A 933 -0.35 27.68 0.76
C GLU A 933 -1.39 26.61 0.40
N VAL A 934 -1.87 25.85 1.38
CA VAL A 934 -2.90 24.81 1.22
C VAL A 934 -4.19 25.37 0.63
N LEU A 935 -4.59 26.57 1.04
CA LEU A 935 -5.81 27.22 0.56
C LEU A 935 -5.61 28.08 -0.71
N SER A 936 -4.41 28.12 -1.30
CA SER A 936 -4.10 29.00 -2.45
C SER A 936 -4.94 28.72 -3.70
N LYS A 937 -5.45 27.50 -3.84
CA LYS A 937 -6.36 27.08 -4.94
C LYS A 937 -7.80 27.62 -4.81
N TYR A 938 -8.18 28.19 -3.66
CA TYR A 938 -9.55 28.67 -3.43
C TYR A 938 -9.69 30.19 -3.64
N THR A 939 -10.57 30.55 -4.56
CA THR A 939 -10.84 31.92 -4.99
C THR A 939 -11.45 32.82 -3.89
N ASP A 940 -12.02 32.21 -2.84
CA ASP A 940 -12.64 32.90 -1.70
C ASP A 940 -11.75 32.94 -0.44
N LEU A 941 -10.46 32.58 -0.53
CA LEU A 941 -9.50 32.58 0.59
C LEU A 941 -9.55 33.87 1.44
N GLY A 942 -9.64 35.03 0.79
CA GLY A 942 -9.74 36.35 1.46
C GLY A 942 -11.03 36.59 2.24
N SER A 943 -12.05 35.71 2.11
CA SER A 943 -13.29 35.74 2.89
C SER A 943 -13.27 34.83 4.11
N ILE A 944 -12.30 33.91 4.21
CA ILE A 944 -12.23 32.93 5.30
C ILE A 944 -11.86 33.66 6.60
N PRO A 945 -12.66 33.56 7.68
CA PRO A 945 -12.35 34.25 8.93
C PRO A 945 -10.98 33.85 9.50
N SER A 946 -10.22 34.81 10.01
CA SER A 946 -8.86 34.60 10.53
C SER A 946 -8.77 33.65 11.73
N TRP A 947 -9.87 33.46 12.48
CA TRP A 947 -9.97 32.45 13.54
C TRP A 947 -10.26 31.03 13.02
N ALA A 948 -10.73 30.90 11.78
CA ALA A 948 -11.06 29.64 11.12
C ALA A 948 -9.99 29.17 10.12
N ILE A 949 -9.21 30.10 9.54
CA ILE A 949 -8.32 29.81 8.39
C ILE A 949 -7.38 28.63 8.61
N GLY A 950 -6.67 28.56 9.74
CA GLY A 950 -5.74 27.46 10.05
C GLY A 950 -6.42 26.11 10.30
N TYR A 951 -7.68 26.12 10.77
CA TYR A 951 -8.49 24.90 10.92
C TYR A 951 -9.08 24.45 9.59
N ALA A 952 -9.57 25.39 8.78
CA ALA A 952 -10.08 25.12 7.43
C ALA A 952 -8.97 24.55 6.53
N SER A 953 -7.75 25.11 6.58
CA SER A 953 -6.61 24.55 5.86
C SER A 953 -6.21 23.17 6.37
N ALA A 954 -6.24 22.92 7.69
CA ALA A 954 -5.91 21.60 8.23
C ALA A 954 -6.90 20.51 7.77
N LEU A 955 -8.20 20.82 7.68
CA LEU A 955 -9.21 19.89 7.14
C LEU A 955 -9.13 19.72 5.62
N VAL A 956 -8.64 20.73 4.88
CA VAL A 956 -8.36 20.62 3.44
C VAL A 956 -7.12 19.76 3.19
N GLU A 957 -6.04 19.96 3.96
CA GLU A 957 -4.81 19.17 3.88
C GLU A 957 -5.04 17.70 4.25
N LYS A 958 -5.98 17.44 5.17
CA LYS A 958 -6.43 16.08 5.53
C LYS A 958 -7.55 15.52 4.66
N GLY A 959 -7.91 16.18 3.54
CA GLY A 959 -8.93 15.70 2.59
C GLY A 959 -10.40 15.80 3.06
N ILE A 960 -10.64 15.94 4.36
CA ILE A 960 -11.97 16.02 5.00
C ILE A 960 -12.86 17.11 4.34
N VAL A 961 -12.27 18.23 3.92
CA VAL A 961 -12.97 19.35 3.25
C VAL A 961 -12.37 19.61 1.87
N SER A 962 -13.13 19.29 0.82
CA SER A 962 -12.72 19.52 -0.58
C SER A 962 -13.10 20.91 -1.14
N GLY A 963 -14.24 21.47 -0.72
CA GLY A 963 -14.80 22.70 -1.28
C GLY A 963 -15.68 22.46 -2.52
N GLU A 964 -16.14 23.54 -3.16
CA GLU A 964 -17.05 23.54 -4.31
C GLU A 964 -16.72 24.73 -5.22
N ASP A 965 -16.69 24.56 -6.55
CA ASP A 965 -16.35 25.61 -7.55
C ASP A 965 -15.09 26.45 -7.22
N ASN A 966 -14.03 25.79 -6.77
CA ASN A 966 -12.80 26.43 -6.25
C ASN A 966 -13.08 27.47 -5.15
N LYS A 967 -14.00 27.16 -4.23
CA LYS A 967 -14.29 27.92 -3.01
C LYS A 967 -14.45 27.03 -1.78
N ILE A 968 -14.11 27.57 -0.62
CA ILE A 968 -14.41 26.98 0.69
C ILE A 968 -15.83 27.35 1.16
N ASN A 969 -16.35 28.51 0.72
CA ASN A 969 -17.62 29.10 1.13
C ASN A 969 -17.73 29.21 2.66
N ALA A 970 -16.66 29.67 3.32
CA ALA A 970 -16.51 29.56 4.78
C ALA A 970 -17.60 30.29 5.60
N ASN A 971 -18.20 31.35 5.06
CA ASN A 971 -19.22 32.13 5.75
C ASN A 971 -20.65 31.58 5.53
N ASP A 972 -20.82 30.63 4.63
CA ASP A 972 -22.14 30.16 4.22
C ASP A 972 -22.78 29.23 5.26
N MET A 973 -24.11 29.22 5.26
CA MET A 973 -24.93 28.36 6.11
C MET A 973 -25.02 26.97 5.51
N LEU A 974 -24.74 25.95 6.32
CA LEU A 974 -24.65 24.57 5.87
C LEU A 974 -26.03 23.88 5.81
N THR A 975 -26.28 23.08 4.77
CA THR A 975 -27.48 22.23 4.65
C THR A 975 -27.32 20.87 5.36
N ARG A 976 -28.41 20.14 5.64
CA ARG A 976 -28.35 18.79 6.25
C ARG A 976 -27.63 17.76 5.40
N GLU A 977 -27.71 17.84 4.07
CA GLU A 977 -26.96 16.94 3.19
C GLU A 977 -25.46 17.26 3.16
N GLN A 978 -25.07 18.54 3.19
CA GLN A 978 -23.67 18.94 3.30
C GLN A 978 -23.10 18.57 4.69
N LEU A 979 -23.93 18.62 5.74
CA LEU A 979 -23.56 18.11 7.06
C LEU A 979 -23.27 16.61 7.02
N ALA A 980 -24.09 15.83 6.31
CA ALA A 980 -23.88 14.39 6.15
C ALA A 980 -22.54 14.10 5.45
N THR A 981 -22.27 14.72 4.29
CA THR A 981 -21.00 14.50 3.56
C THR A 981 -19.77 14.93 4.33
N ILE A 982 -19.79 16.06 5.04
CA ILE A 982 -18.60 16.49 5.81
C ILE A 982 -18.39 15.59 7.04
N PHE A 983 -19.45 15.02 7.63
CA PHE A 983 -19.28 14.03 8.70
C PHE A 983 -18.90 12.64 8.19
N ASP A 984 -19.35 12.24 6.99
CA ASP A 984 -18.92 11.00 6.33
C ASP A 984 -17.40 10.98 6.15
N ASN A 985 -16.86 12.03 5.52
CA ASN A 985 -15.42 12.30 5.36
C ASN A 985 -14.64 12.47 6.69
N ALA A 986 -15.32 12.56 7.83
CA ALA A 986 -14.71 12.79 9.15
C ALA A 986 -14.93 11.65 10.16
N ILE A 987 -15.64 10.58 9.76
CA ILE A 987 -15.79 9.32 10.49
C ILE A 987 -15.30 8.10 9.68
N GLU A 988 -14.91 8.32 8.41
CA GLU A 988 -13.56 7.97 7.94
C GLU A 988 -12.53 8.81 8.71
#